data_AF-A0A445E9B7-F1
#
_entry.id   AF-A0A445E9B7-F1
#
_cell.length_a   1.000
_cell.length_b   1.000
_cell.length_c   1.000
_cell.angle_alpha   90.00
_cell.angle_beta   90.00
_cell.angle_gamma   90.00
#
_symmetry.space_group_name_H-M   'P 1'
#
loop_
_entity.id
_entity.type
_entity.pdbx_description
1 polymer ?
#
loop_
_entity_poly.entity_id
_entity_poly.type
_entity_poly.pdbx_seq_one_letter_code
_entity_poly.pdbx_strand_id
1 'polypeptide(L)'
;MPSSSLDVPQIKYDVFISFRGEDIRDNFLSHLRKELRHNQIDFFVDDEKVHPGDEISSTLLEAIEGSYISLVIFSKHYASSKWCMEELVRITECMEEYERIVIPVFYNVDPSHVRHQKGTFAEAFDVHEEKYKISREKLQNWRSVLKKIANLSGIHYPSKYRRNESEVIDDIVKSISEKLPHLLSNASEGLIGIDENSKFLQPLLEMESDEVRIVGIWGMGGIGKTTIARAIFDRYASRYEGCCFLQNVREESQNSGKHGLYEKLISELLEEEHLLVKGSAQARSMYVKRRLSRKKVFIVLDDVDTSDILDYLIIKQICLAPGSRVIITTRDEQVLIAARVHAIYKVQELSFKSSLELFCLKAFHKSYPENGYEKLSKMAVNYANGIPLALEVLGSFLCSRSVVAWESALRKLKIHPDPSIFKVLKLSYDGLDELERSIFLDIAFFFKGECMDDVIRFLDSCDFFAEIGINNLERKALITIRGKRIEMHDLIQQMGWEIVRQESNTDPGKSPKINRDPGKLSRLSRPEDFYNLLKNSQENKLVEGIMIDLSQTKDLHLNANTFKNMPRLRFLKLHTLLGVRSSNVLVPTGLEAFSDELRYLEWCRYPLSSLPSTFFAEKLVEFSMPQSQVSKLWDGVQDLVNLKIINLSQCNQLVELPDLSKATNLEVLDVSFCKGLCELHPSVLSIPTLKNLSLSWCQKLNSVKGEIHSKSLKRLDFGGCSSLEEFSVTSGELSCLYFIFSRIKSLPNELCGFITLEELNLACCSELIELPHNLKAFSRLKSLTLNSCSSLRYIPELPPSIEKLFAADCTSLESIFSLKEVFSLNRRRISFTNCMRLDKESLNDIIEDAHHTIFRNMLLWSSASSYGSWVPDEDDWDSRFNCDVCHAGSSVPEWFRCQRAEGASVTVEIEQPYYQLLGFCFCCVLSQEFSDDHSILCEYDLGDGVKYPGGSFMPFGVGKRWISDRVLLWFNLLKSTRILRDIEKYTGSDDHGTTCNQTITFRFSAKTYLFEQEDPVIKECGVFPIYASDVLDLIARLELEFDLNPHHKSAVWKVLGDWDLDALKSRLIQKIKEKSICFQSDSIWDSEEVSWSDLEEASWSDSEEE
;
A
#
# COMPACT_ATOMS: atom_id res chain seq x y z
N MET A 1 -30.80 28.86 -36.65
CA MET A 1 -32.12 28.59 -36.03
C MET A 1 -31.95 27.38 -35.12
N PRO A 2 -32.02 27.55 -33.79
CA PRO A 2 -32.25 26.43 -32.89
C PRO A 2 -33.75 26.12 -32.89
N SER A 3 -34.09 24.85 -33.06
CA SER A 3 -35.45 24.33 -32.92
C SER A 3 -35.96 24.61 -31.50
N SER A 4 -37.18 25.15 -31.42
CA SER A 4 -37.93 25.40 -30.19
C SER A 4 -37.95 24.17 -29.28
N SER A 5 -37.45 24.30 -28.06
CA SER A 5 -37.81 23.42 -26.95
C SER A 5 -39.33 23.48 -26.78
N LEU A 6 -40.01 22.35 -26.89
CA LEU A 6 -41.39 22.21 -26.44
C LEU A 6 -41.39 22.42 -24.91
N ASP A 7 -42.14 23.41 -24.42
CA ASP A 7 -42.30 23.70 -23.00
C ASP A 7 -42.98 22.52 -22.30
N VAL A 8 -42.20 21.67 -21.63
CA VAL A 8 -42.73 20.59 -20.79
C VAL A 8 -43.32 21.22 -19.51
N PRO A 9 -44.59 20.93 -19.14
CA PRO A 9 -45.20 21.49 -17.94
C PRO A 9 -44.43 21.12 -16.66
N GLN A 10 -44.13 22.13 -15.83
CA GLN A 10 -43.45 21.94 -14.54
C GLN A 10 -44.35 21.13 -13.59
N ILE A 11 -43.78 20.09 -12.96
CA ILE A 11 -44.49 19.24 -12.00
C ILE A 11 -44.73 20.06 -10.72
N LYS A 12 -46.00 20.21 -10.35
CA LYS A 12 -46.50 20.87 -9.14
C LYS A 12 -46.98 19.86 -8.09
N TYR A 13 -47.40 18.65 -8.50
CA TYR A 13 -47.91 17.61 -7.61
C TYR A 13 -47.33 16.24 -7.99
N ASP A 14 -47.14 15.35 -7.02
CA ASP A 14 -46.66 13.99 -7.30
C ASP A 14 -47.78 13.16 -7.96
N VAL A 15 -49.01 13.29 -7.43
CA VAL A 15 -50.16 12.48 -7.86
C VAL A 15 -51.41 13.33 -8.12
N PHE A 16 -52.01 13.20 -9.31
CA PHE A 16 -53.39 13.62 -9.58
C PHE A 16 -54.34 12.44 -9.37
N ILE A 17 -55.43 12.62 -8.62
CA ILE A 17 -56.42 11.56 -8.37
C ILE A 17 -57.72 11.85 -9.11
N SER A 18 -58.01 11.04 -10.14
CA SER A 18 -59.28 11.08 -10.88
C SER A 18 -60.24 10.01 -10.37
N PHE A 19 -61.46 10.40 -10.00
CA PHE A 19 -62.44 9.53 -9.34
C PHE A 19 -63.87 10.03 -9.49
N ARG A 20 -64.84 9.17 -9.16
CA ARG A 20 -66.26 9.57 -9.01
C ARG A 20 -66.55 9.93 -7.56
N GLY A 21 -66.83 11.21 -7.30
CA GLY A 21 -67.15 11.72 -5.96
C GLY A 21 -68.27 10.97 -5.23
N GLU A 22 -69.40 10.72 -5.90
CA GLU A 22 -70.55 10.03 -5.30
C GLU A 22 -70.25 8.58 -4.85
N ASP A 23 -69.24 7.93 -5.43
CA ASP A 23 -68.96 6.52 -5.18
C ASP A 23 -67.96 6.30 -4.04
N ILE A 24 -66.92 7.15 -3.96
CA ILE A 24 -65.74 6.84 -3.13
C ILE A 24 -65.21 7.99 -2.25
N ARG A 25 -65.83 9.18 -2.25
CA ARG A 25 -65.30 10.38 -1.59
C ARG A 25 -65.15 10.21 -0.08
N ASP A 26 -66.18 9.75 0.60
CA ASP A 26 -66.24 9.71 2.07
C ASP A 26 -65.73 8.40 2.69
N ASN A 27 -65.27 7.44 1.89
CA ASN A 27 -64.79 6.14 2.34
C ASN A 27 -63.34 5.88 1.88
N PHE A 28 -63.15 5.13 0.80
CA PHE A 28 -61.89 4.71 0.22
C PHE A 28 -60.93 5.89 -0.05
N LEU A 29 -61.42 6.98 -0.64
CA LEU A 29 -60.58 8.14 -0.94
C LEU A 29 -60.10 8.85 0.35
N SER A 30 -60.94 8.91 1.39
CA SER A 30 -60.54 9.51 2.67
C SER A 30 -59.38 8.76 3.32
N HIS A 31 -59.40 7.43 3.26
CA HIS A 31 -58.34 6.56 3.77
C HIS A 31 -57.08 6.66 2.90
N LEU A 32 -57.23 6.66 1.58
CA LEU A 32 -56.11 6.84 0.65
C LEU A 32 -55.41 8.20 0.86
N ARG A 33 -56.17 9.29 1.05
CA ARG A 33 -55.61 10.62 1.35
C ARG A 33 -54.81 10.62 2.64
N LYS A 34 -55.30 9.95 3.68
CA LYS A 34 -54.59 9.83 4.95
C LYS A 34 -53.26 9.11 4.75
N GLU A 35 -53.25 8.01 4.00
CA GLU A 35 -52.05 7.21 3.78
C GLU A 35 -51.04 7.91 2.86
N LEU A 36 -51.48 8.60 1.81
CA LEU A 36 -50.62 9.43 0.97
C LEU A 36 -49.96 10.57 1.77
N ARG A 37 -50.71 11.23 2.66
CA ARG A 37 -50.14 12.25 3.58
C ARG A 37 -49.14 11.64 4.56
N HIS A 38 -49.42 10.45 5.09
CA HIS A 38 -48.52 9.75 6.01
C HIS A 38 -47.17 9.43 5.33
N ASN A 39 -47.21 9.07 4.04
CA ASN A 39 -46.04 8.78 3.22
C ASN A 39 -45.42 10.03 2.54
N GLN A 40 -45.85 11.24 2.93
CA GLN A 40 -45.34 12.52 2.40
C GLN A 40 -45.46 12.68 0.88
N ILE A 41 -46.44 12.03 0.25
CA ILE A 41 -46.71 12.15 -1.19
C ILE A 41 -47.63 13.35 -1.39
N ASP A 42 -47.20 14.33 -2.20
CA ASP A 42 -48.04 15.50 -2.52
C ASP A 42 -49.04 15.16 -3.61
N PHE A 43 -50.31 15.48 -3.40
CA PHE A 43 -51.36 15.09 -4.33
C PHE A 43 -52.40 16.19 -4.53
N PHE A 44 -52.94 16.20 -5.75
CA PHE A 44 -54.09 17.03 -6.10
C PHE A 44 -55.35 16.16 -6.20
N VAL A 45 -56.39 16.58 -5.49
CA VAL A 45 -57.74 16.04 -5.62
C VAL A 45 -58.74 17.20 -5.69
N ASP A 46 -59.74 17.08 -6.56
CA ASP A 46 -60.76 18.09 -6.88
C ASP A 46 -61.78 18.38 -5.76
N ASP A 47 -61.34 18.52 -4.50
CA ASP A 47 -62.25 18.82 -3.38
C ASP A 47 -61.99 20.15 -2.64
N GLU A 48 -60.80 20.77 -2.64
CA GLU A 48 -60.54 21.84 -1.64
C GLU A 48 -59.58 23.01 -2.01
N LYS A 49 -59.27 23.30 -3.29
CA LYS A 49 -58.43 24.50 -3.62
C LYS A 49 -58.81 25.25 -4.90
N VAL A 50 -60.10 25.46 -5.15
CA VAL A 50 -60.52 26.48 -6.14
C VAL A 50 -60.82 27.76 -5.38
N HIS A 51 -60.08 28.85 -5.66
CA HIS A 51 -60.41 30.14 -5.06
C HIS A 51 -61.81 30.56 -5.54
N PRO A 52 -62.67 31.13 -4.67
CA PRO A 52 -63.99 31.59 -5.08
C PRO A 52 -63.86 32.66 -6.18
N GLY A 53 -64.10 32.28 -7.44
CA GLY A 53 -63.97 33.17 -8.60
C GLY A 53 -63.25 32.57 -9.82
N ASP A 54 -62.51 31.46 -9.67
CA ASP A 54 -61.81 30.82 -10.79
C ASP A 54 -62.73 29.91 -11.62
N GLU A 55 -62.48 29.85 -12.93
CA GLU A 55 -63.17 28.93 -13.84
C GLU A 55 -62.67 27.50 -13.57
N ILE A 56 -63.51 26.67 -12.94
CA ILE A 56 -63.18 25.32 -12.42
C ILE A 56 -62.44 24.44 -13.45
N SER A 57 -62.71 24.63 -14.75
CA SER A 57 -62.09 23.84 -15.83
C SER A 57 -60.60 24.14 -16.07
N SER A 58 -60.11 25.38 -15.91
CA SER A 58 -58.71 25.70 -16.27
C SER A 58 -57.72 25.21 -15.21
N THR A 59 -58.05 25.40 -13.93
CA THR A 59 -57.21 24.99 -12.79
C THR A 59 -57.05 23.47 -12.73
N LEU A 60 -58.11 22.73 -13.06
CA LEU A 60 -58.10 21.27 -13.10
C LEU A 60 -57.18 20.74 -14.21
N LEU A 61 -57.24 21.34 -15.40
CA LEU A 61 -56.37 20.95 -16.53
C LEU A 61 -54.90 21.24 -16.22
N GLU A 62 -54.60 22.38 -15.62
CA GLU A 62 -53.24 22.70 -15.15
C GLU A 62 -52.76 21.71 -14.08
N ALA A 63 -53.64 21.25 -13.18
CA ALA A 63 -53.29 20.26 -12.17
C ALA A 63 -52.98 18.88 -12.78
N ILE A 64 -53.72 18.46 -13.81
CA ILE A 64 -53.46 17.21 -14.55
C ILE A 64 -52.10 17.29 -15.25
N GLU A 65 -51.83 18.38 -15.96
CA GLU A 65 -50.56 18.60 -16.67
C GLU A 65 -49.35 18.72 -15.72
N GLY A 66 -49.58 19.39 -14.59
CA GLY A 66 -48.62 19.59 -13.52
C GLY A 66 -48.45 18.40 -12.58
N SER A 67 -49.07 17.24 -12.86
CA SER A 67 -48.91 16.04 -12.04
C SER A 67 -48.04 14.99 -12.71
N TYR A 68 -47.18 14.32 -11.93
CA TYR A 68 -46.28 13.29 -12.46
C TYR A 68 -46.98 11.94 -12.68
N ILE A 69 -47.79 11.53 -11.70
CA ILE A 69 -48.59 10.31 -11.72
C ILE A 69 -50.07 10.69 -11.76
N SER A 70 -50.86 10.08 -12.63
CA SER A 70 -52.32 10.16 -12.62
C SER A 70 -52.90 8.83 -12.13
N LEU A 71 -53.49 8.86 -10.93
CA LEU A 71 -54.21 7.73 -10.33
C LEU A 71 -55.68 7.78 -10.76
N VAL A 72 -56.12 6.81 -11.56
CA VAL A 72 -57.50 6.76 -12.09
C VAL A 72 -58.29 5.67 -11.39
N ILE A 73 -59.25 6.04 -10.55
CA ILE A 73 -60.04 5.09 -9.75
C ILE A 73 -61.38 4.83 -10.43
N PHE A 74 -61.47 3.73 -11.18
CA PHE A 74 -62.70 3.28 -11.83
C PHE A 74 -63.66 2.65 -10.82
N SER A 75 -64.73 3.36 -10.52
CA SER A 75 -65.87 2.92 -9.73
C SER A 75 -67.10 2.64 -10.60
N LYS A 76 -68.16 2.08 -10.00
CA LYS A 76 -69.36 1.61 -10.71
C LYS A 76 -70.02 2.69 -11.57
N HIS A 77 -70.00 3.95 -11.12
CA HIS A 77 -70.64 5.08 -11.80
C HIS A 77 -69.65 6.09 -12.37
N TYR A 78 -68.37 5.72 -12.53
CA TYR A 78 -67.33 6.60 -13.07
C TYR A 78 -67.72 7.26 -14.42
N ALA A 79 -68.11 6.45 -15.40
CA ALA A 79 -68.45 6.94 -16.74
C ALA A 79 -69.76 7.75 -16.82
N SER A 80 -70.56 7.79 -15.74
CA SER A 80 -71.77 8.64 -15.69
C SER A 80 -71.44 10.14 -15.59
N SER A 81 -70.24 10.46 -15.09
CA SER A 81 -69.76 11.83 -14.94
C SER A 81 -69.11 12.33 -16.23
N LYS A 82 -69.65 13.40 -16.81
CA LYS A 82 -69.00 14.08 -17.94
C LYS A 82 -67.59 14.58 -17.56
N TRP A 83 -67.41 15.05 -16.33
CA TRP A 83 -66.13 15.57 -15.83
C TRP A 83 -65.05 14.50 -15.72
N CYS A 84 -65.35 13.35 -15.12
CA CYS A 84 -64.38 12.24 -15.01
C CYS A 84 -63.95 11.72 -16.40
N MET A 85 -64.82 11.86 -17.40
CA MET A 85 -64.52 11.50 -18.79
C MET A 85 -63.65 12.56 -19.50
N GLU A 86 -63.83 13.84 -19.19
CA GLU A 86 -62.99 14.91 -19.72
C GLU A 86 -61.59 14.90 -19.07
N GLU A 87 -61.51 14.67 -17.75
CA GLU A 87 -60.25 14.41 -17.05
C GLU A 87 -59.49 13.24 -17.67
N LEU A 88 -60.18 12.11 -17.91
CA LEU A 88 -59.54 10.91 -18.45
C LEU A 88 -58.97 11.13 -19.85
N VAL A 89 -59.64 11.95 -20.69
CA VAL A 89 -59.11 12.36 -21.99
C VAL A 89 -57.82 13.14 -21.80
N ARG A 90 -57.81 14.17 -20.93
CA ARG A 90 -56.59 14.98 -20.69
C ARG A 90 -55.46 14.14 -20.09
N ILE A 91 -55.75 13.26 -19.14
CA ILE A 91 -54.77 12.33 -18.56
C ILE A 91 -54.14 11.47 -19.65
N THR A 92 -54.94 10.97 -20.60
CA THR A 92 -54.44 10.15 -21.71
C THR A 92 -53.56 10.94 -22.67
N GLU A 93 -53.91 12.20 -22.94
CA GLU A 93 -53.06 13.11 -23.71
C GLU A 93 -51.74 13.38 -22.99
N CYS A 94 -51.74 13.68 -21.68
CA CYS A 94 -50.52 13.89 -20.90
C CYS A 94 -49.65 12.62 -20.82
N MET A 95 -50.25 11.44 -20.79
CA MET A 95 -49.55 10.16 -20.85
C MET A 95 -48.80 9.99 -22.18
N GLU A 96 -49.39 10.44 -23.30
CA GLU A 96 -48.81 10.32 -24.63
C GLU A 96 -47.80 11.43 -24.95
N GLU A 97 -48.10 12.67 -24.56
CA GLU A 97 -47.34 13.87 -24.93
C GLU A 97 -46.16 14.13 -24.01
N TYR A 98 -46.31 13.88 -22.70
CA TYR A 98 -45.30 14.17 -21.67
C TYR A 98 -44.80 12.91 -20.94
N GLU A 99 -45.13 11.73 -21.45
CA GLU A 99 -44.78 10.42 -20.86
C GLU A 99 -45.18 10.29 -19.38
N ARG A 100 -46.28 10.95 -18.96
CA ARG A 100 -46.80 10.85 -17.58
C ARG A 100 -47.26 9.44 -17.26
N ILE A 101 -47.10 9.04 -16.01
CA ILE A 101 -47.46 7.69 -15.56
C ILE A 101 -48.94 7.65 -15.19
N VAL A 102 -49.68 6.67 -15.72
CA VAL A 102 -51.07 6.44 -15.33
C VAL A 102 -51.19 5.11 -14.58
N ILE A 103 -51.86 5.12 -13.42
CA ILE A 103 -52.13 3.92 -12.61
C ILE A 103 -53.65 3.74 -12.51
N PRO A 104 -54.24 2.75 -13.21
CA PRO A 104 -55.65 2.46 -13.05
C PRO A 104 -55.91 1.60 -11.81
N VAL A 105 -56.92 1.98 -11.03
CA VAL A 105 -57.45 1.23 -9.88
C VAL A 105 -58.88 0.84 -10.20
N PHE A 106 -59.18 -0.46 -10.16
CA PHE A 106 -60.52 -0.99 -10.44
C PHE A 106 -61.24 -1.29 -9.12
N TYR A 107 -62.00 -0.31 -8.62
CA TYR A 107 -62.67 -0.36 -7.32
C TYR A 107 -64.10 -0.89 -7.45
N ASN A 108 -64.33 -2.14 -7.00
CA ASN A 108 -65.62 -2.84 -7.10
C ASN A 108 -66.18 -2.94 -8.54
N VAL A 109 -65.30 -2.88 -9.54
CA VAL A 109 -65.65 -2.98 -10.96
C VAL A 109 -64.73 -3.99 -11.64
N ASP A 110 -65.31 -4.82 -12.50
CA ASP A 110 -64.52 -5.73 -13.35
C ASP A 110 -63.82 -4.91 -14.46
N PRO A 111 -62.49 -5.04 -14.65
CA PRO A 111 -61.76 -4.32 -15.71
C PRO A 111 -62.34 -4.54 -17.10
N SER A 112 -62.93 -5.71 -17.37
CA SER A 112 -63.58 -6.01 -18.65
C SER A 112 -64.82 -5.15 -18.88
N HIS A 113 -65.52 -4.72 -17.83
CA HIS A 113 -66.65 -3.79 -17.93
C HIS A 113 -66.19 -2.40 -18.32
N VAL A 114 -65.04 -1.94 -17.82
CA VAL A 114 -64.43 -0.65 -18.21
C VAL A 114 -63.89 -0.74 -19.64
N ARG A 115 -63.14 -1.80 -19.96
CA ARG A 115 -62.48 -2.02 -21.26
C ARG A 115 -63.44 -2.18 -22.43
N HIS A 116 -64.55 -2.88 -22.21
CA HIS A 116 -65.55 -3.17 -23.24
C HIS A 116 -66.86 -2.39 -23.04
N GLN A 117 -66.87 -1.45 -22.09
CA GLN A 117 -68.03 -0.61 -21.74
C GLN A 117 -69.31 -1.45 -21.58
N LYS A 118 -69.28 -2.41 -20.65
CA LYS A 118 -70.40 -3.33 -20.32
C LYS A 118 -71.03 -2.96 -18.98
N GLY A 119 -72.28 -3.36 -18.76
CA GLY A 119 -73.01 -3.09 -17.51
C GLY A 119 -73.24 -1.59 -17.31
N THR A 120 -72.95 -1.07 -16.11
CA THR A 120 -73.18 0.35 -15.76
C THR A 120 -72.39 1.34 -16.61
N PHE A 121 -71.27 0.93 -17.20
CA PHE A 121 -70.56 1.74 -18.18
C PHE A 121 -71.35 1.84 -19.48
N ALA A 122 -71.99 0.77 -19.96
CA ALA A 122 -72.85 0.83 -21.16
C ALA A 122 -74.03 1.78 -20.93
N GLU A 123 -74.74 1.60 -19.81
CA GLU A 123 -75.87 2.43 -19.40
C GLU A 123 -75.50 3.91 -19.32
N ALA A 124 -74.31 4.24 -18.81
CA ALA A 124 -73.82 5.62 -18.76
C ALA A 124 -73.64 6.24 -20.15
N PHE A 125 -73.14 5.47 -21.13
CA PHE A 125 -72.99 5.96 -22.51
C PHE A 125 -74.34 6.15 -23.20
N ASP A 126 -75.32 5.27 -22.96
CA ASP A 126 -76.68 5.42 -23.48
C ASP A 126 -77.32 6.71 -22.93
N VAL A 127 -77.15 6.99 -21.64
CA VAL A 127 -77.61 8.23 -21.01
C VAL A 127 -76.93 9.46 -21.63
N HIS A 128 -75.62 9.42 -21.89
CA HIS A 128 -74.90 10.53 -22.53
C HIS A 128 -75.35 10.78 -23.98
N GLU A 129 -75.70 9.74 -24.72
CA GLU A 129 -76.21 9.82 -26.09
C GLU A 129 -77.66 10.34 -26.13
N GLU A 130 -78.55 9.78 -25.32
CA GLU A 130 -79.99 10.08 -25.36
C GLU A 130 -80.38 11.35 -24.58
N LYS A 131 -79.85 11.52 -23.36
CA LYS A 131 -80.27 12.60 -22.44
C LYS A 131 -79.46 13.88 -22.62
N TYR A 132 -78.15 13.76 -22.83
CA TYR A 132 -77.25 14.91 -22.90
C TYR A 132 -76.84 15.29 -24.33
N LYS A 133 -77.30 14.54 -25.35
CA LYS A 133 -77.08 14.79 -26.78
C LYS A 133 -75.60 15.07 -27.12
N ILE A 134 -74.68 14.34 -26.49
CA ILE A 134 -73.25 14.48 -26.76
C ILE A 134 -72.94 13.97 -28.18
N SER A 135 -72.02 14.64 -28.89
CA SER A 135 -71.66 14.26 -30.27
C SER A 135 -71.09 12.84 -30.33
N ARG A 136 -71.41 12.10 -31.42
CA ARG A 136 -70.91 10.74 -31.63
C ARG A 136 -69.38 10.67 -31.65
N GLU A 137 -68.71 11.69 -32.19
CA GLU A 137 -67.25 11.78 -32.21
C GLU A 137 -66.67 11.83 -30.78
N LYS A 138 -67.29 12.60 -29.88
CA LYS A 138 -66.83 12.73 -28.49
C LYS A 138 -67.07 11.44 -27.69
N LEU A 139 -68.22 10.78 -27.89
CA LEU A 139 -68.49 9.47 -27.28
C LEU A 139 -67.52 8.41 -27.79
N GLN A 140 -67.16 8.44 -29.07
CA GLN A 140 -66.18 7.51 -29.63
C GLN A 140 -64.78 7.74 -29.05
N ASN A 141 -64.37 9.01 -28.85
CA ASN A 141 -63.12 9.35 -28.19
C ASN A 141 -63.10 8.81 -26.74
N TRP A 142 -64.17 9.04 -25.99
CA TRP A 142 -64.33 8.52 -24.62
C TRP A 142 -64.25 7.00 -24.54
N ARG A 143 -64.87 6.27 -25.48
CA ARG A 143 -64.75 4.80 -25.57
C ARG A 143 -63.31 4.37 -25.85
N SER A 144 -62.61 5.08 -26.73
CA SER A 144 -61.20 4.81 -27.07
C SER A 144 -60.28 4.98 -25.85
N VAL A 145 -60.42 6.10 -25.14
CA VAL A 145 -59.65 6.45 -23.95
C VAL A 145 -59.90 5.45 -22.81
N LEU A 146 -61.15 5.09 -22.52
CA LEU A 146 -61.46 4.08 -21.50
C LEU A 146 -60.83 2.73 -21.82
N LYS A 147 -60.94 2.29 -23.09
CA LYS A 147 -60.32 1.04 -23.54
C LYS A 147 -58.80 1.10 -23.37
N LYS A 148 -58.18 2.24 -23.67
CA LYS A 148 -56.74 2.44 -23.57
C LYS A 148 -56.25 2.37 -22.12
N ILE A 149 -56.83 3.16 -21.22
CA ILE A 149 -56.42 3.17 -19.81
C ILE A 149 -56.76 1.84 -19.12
N ALA A 150 -57.90 1.22 -19.44
CA ALA A 150 -58.25 -0.11 -18.91
C ALA A 150 -57.42 -1.27 -19.49
N ASN A 151 -56.58 -1.03 -20.50
CA ASN A 151 -55.60 -1.99 -21.00
C ASN A 151 -54.28 -1.94 -20.23
N LEU A 152 -54.03 -0.88 -19.44
CA LEU A 152 -52.84 -0.80 -18.59
C LEU A 152 -52.94 -1.79 -17.42
N SER A 153 -51.79 -2.24 -16.93
CA SER A 153 -51.71 -3.03 -15.70
C SER A 153 -52.13 -2.16 -14.52
N GLY A 154 -53.14 -2.60 -13.76
CA GLY A 154 -53.75 -1.83 -12.69
C GLY A 154 -53.97 -2.64 -11.42
N ILE A 155 -54.37 -1.94 -10.36
CA ILE A 155 -54.66 -2.54 -9.06
C ILE A 155 -56.15 -2.92 -9.01
N HIS A 156 -56.44 -4.16 -8.64
CA HIS A 156 -57.79 -4.71 -8.68
C HIS A 156 -58.37 -4.91 -7.28
N TYR A 157 -59.55 -4.34 -7.04
CA TYR A 157 -60.38 -4.60 -5.87
C TYR A 157 -61.72 -5.23 -6.29
N PRO A 158 -61.77 -6.56 -6.46
CA PRO A 158 -62.96 -7.24 -6.96
C PRO A 158 -64.04 -7.37 -5.87
N SER A 159 -65.30 -7.14 -6.24
CA SER A 159 -66.45 -7.28 -5.35
C SER A 159 -66.73 -8.71 -4.85
N LYS A 160 -66.08 -9.72 -5.43
CA LYS A 160 -66.31 -11.16 -5.15
C LYS A 160 -65.31 -11.79 -4.18
N TYR A 161 -64.20 -11.14 -3.86
CA TYR A 161 -63.19 -11.66 -2.93
C TYR A 161 -63.06 -10.73 -1.72
N ARG A 162 -62.94 -11.30 -0.51
CA ARG A 162 -62.70 -10.55 0.73
C ARG A 162 -61.25 -10.06 0.78
N ARG A 163 -60.88 -9.11 -0.07
CA ARG A 163 -59.65 -8.33 0.11
C ARG A 163 -59.96 -7.15 1.03
N ASN A 164 -59.02 -6.73 1.88
CA ASN A 164 -59.22 -5.56 2.73
C ASN A 164 -58.91 -4.29 1.93
N GLU A 165 -59.70 -3.22 2.10
CA GLU A 165 -59.43 -1.92 1.47
C GLU A 165 -58.06 -1.36 1.89
N SER A 166 -57.64 -1.63 3.13
CA SER A 166 -56.32 -1.23 3.63
C SER A 166 -55.18 -1.83 2.79
N GLU A 167 -55.24 -3.13 2.47
CA GLU A 167 -54.21 -3.79 1.67
C GLU A 167 -54.14 -3.23 0.24
N VAL A 168 -55.28 -2.80 -0.31
CA VAL A 168 -55.32 -2.17 -1.63
C VAL A 168 -54.76 -0.76 -1.58
N ILE A 169 -55.00 -0.02 -0.50
CA ILE A 169 -54.38 1.29 -0.28
C ILE A 169 -52.86 1.14 -0.14
N ASP A 170 -52.38 0.14 0.61
CA ASP A 170 -50.95 -0.16 0.75
C ASP A 170 -50.32 -0.51 -0.62
N ASP A 171 -50.99 -1.34 -1.43
CA ASP A 171 -50.56 -1.64 -2.80
C ASP A 171 -50.50 -0.39 -3.68
N ILE A 172 -51.47 0.52 -3.55
CA ILE A 172 -51.52 1.79 -4.30
C ILE A 172 -50.33 2.66 -3.90
N VAL A 173 -50.14 2.89 -2.60
CA VAL A 173 -49.06 3.73 -2.07
C VAL A 173 -47.71 3.13 -2.48
N LYS A 174 -47.52 1.82 -2.31
CA LYS A 174 -46.30 1.13 -2.77
C LYS A 174 -46.06 1.32 -4.27
N SER A 175 -47.07 1.15 -5.10
CA SER A 175 -46.96 1.32 -6.56
C SER A 175 -46.63 2.76 -6.96
N ILE A 176 -47.15 3.74 -6.23
CA ILE A 176 -46.80 5.17 -6.40
C ILE A 176 -45.35 5.40 -5.97
N SER A 177 -44.97 4.93 -4.78
CA SER A 177 -43.62 5.06 -4.21
C SER A 177 -42.54 4.35 -5.01
N GLU A 178 -42.86 3.27 -5.73
CA GLU A 178 -41.93 2.58 -6.65
C GLU A 178 -41.71 3.35 -7.96
N LYS A 179 -42.66 4.21 -8.35
CA LYS A 179 -42.61 4.97 -9.63
C LYS A 179 -42.17 6.42 -9.46
N LEU A 180 -42.31 6.99 -8.27
CA LEU A 180 -41.72 8.26 -7.82
C LEU A 180 -40.18 8.36 -7.86
N PRO A 181 -39.36 7.31 -7.66
CA PRO A 181 -37.90 7.42 -7.53
C PRO A 181 -37.20 7.98 -8.77
N HIS A 182 -37.85 7.93 -9.94
CA HIS A 182 -37.33 8.56 -11.16
C HIS A 182 -37.21 10.10 -11.07
N LEU A 183 -37.85 10.75 -10.09
CA LEU A 183 -37.66 12.18 -9.75
C LEU A 183 -36.54 12.42 -8.73
N LEU A 184 -36.34 11.50 -7.79
CA LEU A 184 -35.36 11.62 -6.69
C LEU A 184 -33.97 11.08 -7.06
N SER A 185 -33.87 10.23 -8.09
CA SER A 185 -32.61 9.66 -8.59
C SER A 185 -31.62 10.71 -9.12
N ASN A 186 -32.07 11.93 -9.38
CA ASN A 186 -31.20 13.04 -9.78
C ASN A 186 -30.38 13.60 -8.61
N ALA A 187 -30.68 13.24 -7.35
CA ALA A 187 -29.88 13.67 -6.19
C ALA A 187 -28.54 12.92 -6.07
N SER A 188 -28.41 11.74 -6.69
CA SER A 188 -27.17 10.95 -6.74
C SER A 188 -26.26 11.26 -7.94
N GLU A 189 -26.70 12.09 -8.90
CA GLU A 189 -25.89 12.57 -10.02
C GLU A 189 -24.84 13.59 -9.52
N GLY A 190 -23.76 13.09 -8.91
CA GLY A 190 -22.64 13.96 -8.50
C GLY A 190 -21.65 13.36 -7.51
N LEU A 191 -21.90 12.16 -6.98
CA LEU A 191 -21.04 11.52 -5.99
C LEU A 191 -19.92 10.71 -6.65
N ILE A 192 -18.87 11.40 -7.04
CA ILE A 192 -17.69 10.82 -7.71
C ILE A 192 -16.82 10.06 -6.69
N GLY A 193 -16.42 8.83 -7.02
CA GLY A 193 -15.49 8.01 -6.22
C GLY A 193 -16.10 7.24 -5.05
N ILE A 194 -17.41 7.36 -4.82
CA ILE A 194 -18.10 6.55 -3.79
C ILE A 194 -18.09 5.07 -4.14
N ASP A 195 -18.22 4.71 -5.42
CA ASP A 195 -18.19 3.31 -5.86
C ASP A 195 -16.83 2.64 -5.59
N GLU A 196 -15.73 3.38 -5.62
CA GLU A 196 -14.39 2.85 -5.32
C GLU A 196 -14.33 2.35 -3.87
N ASN A 197 -14.81 3.16 -2.91
CA ASN A 197 -14.83 2.80 -1.49
C ASN A 197 -16.00 1.86 -1.11
N SER A 198 -17.15 1.99 -1.77
CA SER A 198 -18.36 1.19 -1.45
C SER A 198 -18.21 -0.28 -1.78
N LYS A 199 -17.41 -0.62 -2.81
CA LYS A 199 -17.11 -2.01 -3.19
C LYS A 199 -16.47 -2.81 -2.05
N PHE A 200 -15.64 -2.16 -1.23
CA PHE A 200 -14.98 -2.81 -0.09
C PHE A 200 -15.86 -2.84 1.17
N LEU A 201 -16.79 -1.89 1.31
CA LEU A 201 -17.72 -1.82 2.44
C LEU A 201 -18.90 -2.80 2.33
N GLN A 202 -19.38 -3.08 1.11
CA GLN A 202 -20.53 -3.97 0.89
C GLN A 202 -20.33 -5.38 1.48
N PRO A 203 -19.18 -6.06 1.27
CA PRO A 203 -18.92 -7.36 1.89
C PRO A 203 -18.92 -7.30 3.42
N LEU A 204 -18.42 -6.22 4.02
CA LEU A 204 -18.29 -6.08 5.49
C LEU A 204 -19.63 -5.92 6.20
N LEU A 205 -20.62 -5.36 5.48
CA LEU A 205 -21.99 -5.18 5.97
C LEU A 205 -22.81 -6.47 5.89
N GLU A 206 -22.41 -7.44 5.07
CA GLU A 206 -23.08 -8.74 4.91
C GLU A 206 -24.60 -8.60 4.79
N MET A 207 -25.10 -7.80 3.85
CA MET A 207 -26.51 -7.35 3.83
C MET A 207 -27.58 -8.45 3.79
N GLU A 208 -27.18 -9.69 3.47
CA GLU A 208 -28.05 -10.88 3.40
C GLU A 208 -28.01 -11.74 4.68
N SER A 209 -27.12 -11.45 5.63
CA SER A 209 -26.99 -12.18 6.90
C SER A 209 -28.11 -11.82 7.88
N ASP A 210 -28.61 -12.82 8.61
CA ASP A 210 -29.58 -12.64 9.70
C ASP A 210 -28.92 -12.20 11.03
N GLU A 211 -27.60 -12.06 11.09
CA GLU A 211 -26.92 -11.57 12.29
C GLU A 211 -27.02 -10.04 12.43
N VAL A 212 -26.80 -9.51 13.64
CA VAL A 212 -26.64 -8.06 13.84
C VAL A 212 -25.21 -7.69 13.50
N ARG A 213 -25.03 -6.77 12.55
CA ARG A 213 -23.68 -6.33 12.13
C ARG A 213 -23.43 -4.87 12.49
N ILE A 214 -22.31 -4.61 13.15
CA ILE A 214 -21.81 -3.26 13.48
C ILE A 214 -20.49 -3.04 12.76
N VAL A 215 -20.44 -2.07 11.86
CA VAL A 215 -19.26 -1.74 11.04
C VAL A 215 -18.81 -0.33 11.35
N GLY A 216 -17.52 -0.16 11.63
CA GLY A 216 -16.89 1.14 11.81
C GLY A 216 -16.21 1.64 10.53
N ILE A 217 -16.41 2.91 10.20
CA ILE A 217 -15.74 3.61 9.11
C ILE A 217 -14.80 4.65 9.72
N TRP A 218 -13.51 4.51 9.45
CA TRP A 218 -12.44 5.31 10.05
C TRP A 218 -11.56 5.98 8.99
N GLY A 219 -10.96 7.13 9.35
CA GLY A 219 -10.03 7.86 8.50
C GLY A 219 -9.93 9.35 8.81
N MET A 220 -9.07 10.05 8.08
CA MET A 220 -8.78 11.48 8.26
C MET A 220 -10.02 12.38 8.13
N GLY A 221 -10.00 13.56 8.76
CA GLY A 221 -11.01 14.61 8.54
C GLY A 221 -11.11 14.99 7.06
N GLY A 222 -12.34 15.11 6.54
CA GLY A 222 -12.57 15.51 5.15
C GLY A 222 -12.39 14.42 4.08
N ILE A 223 -12.03 13.18 4.46
CA ILE A 223 -11.85 12.05 3.52
C ILE A 223 -13.16 11.51 2.91
N GLY A 224 -14.33 11.92 3.43
CA GLY A 224 -15.64 11.52 2.88
C GLY A 224 -16.38 10.42 3.65
N LYS A 225 -16.00 10.10 4.90
CA LYS A 225 -16.67 9.08 5.73
C LYS A 225 -18.19 9.27 5.82
N THR A 226 -18.64 10.47 6.20
CA THR A 226 -20.06 10.84 6.31
C THR A 226 -20.79 10.67 4.99
N THR A 227 -20.16 11.08 3.89
CA THR A 227 -20.73 10.97 2.53
C THR A 227 -20.89 9.51 2.11
N ILE A 228 -19.90 8.66 2.38
CA ILE A 228 -19.98 7.22 2.11
C ILE A 228 -21.09 6.58 2.95
N ALA A 229 -21.15 6.89 4.25
CA ALA A 229 -22.19 6.35 5.13
C ALA A 229 -23.59 6.79 4.68
N ARG A 230 -23.74 8.03 4.20
CA ARG A 230 -25.00 8.56 3.66
C ARG A 230 -25.41 7.87 2.37
N ALA A 231 -24.49 7.70 1.41
CA ALA A 231 -24.79 6.99 0.18
C ALA A 231 -25.23 5.53 0.41
N ILE A 232 -24.62 4.85 1.40
CA ILE A 232 -25.04 3.51 1.81
C ILE A 232 -26.41 3.55 2.49
N PHE A 233 -26.64 4.51 3.37
CA PHE A 233 -27.93 4.69 4.04
C PHE A 233 -29.06 4.88 3.04
N ASP A 234 -28.92 5.86 2.14
CA ASP A 234 -29.94 6.20 1.14
C ASP A 234 -30.23 5.02 0.20
N ARG A 235 -29.21 4.21 -0.11
CA ARG A 235 -29.34 3.03 -0.99
C ARG A 235 -30.09 1.87 -0.34
N TYR A 236 -30.02 1.70 0.98
CA TYR A 236 -30.49 0.49 1.65
C TYR A 236 -31.54 0.72 2.74
N ALA A 237 -31.76 1.96 3.21
CA ALA A 237 -32.69 2.28 4.29
C ALA A 237 -34.11 1.74 4.04
N SER A 238 -34.58 1.77 2.79
CA SER A 238 -35.90 1.25 2.40
C SER A 238 -36.10 -0.25 2.60
N ARG A 239 -35.03 -1.03 2.84
CA ARG A 239 -35.08 -2.48 3.13
C ARG A 239 -35.29 -2.81 4.60
N TYR A 240 -35.34 -1.81 5.47
CA TYR A 240 -35.42 -1.95 6.92
C TYR A 240 -36.72 -1.36 7.44
N GLU A 241 -37.23 -1.90 8.54
CA GLU A 241 -38.50 -1.47 9.14
C GLU A 241 -38.37 -0.13 9.88
N GLY A 242 -37.17 0.23 10.30
CA GLY A 242 -36.87 1.51 10.94
C GLY A 242 -35.43 1.92 10.66
N CYS A 243 -35.23 3.20 10.33
CA CYS A 243 -33.92 3.71 9.95
C CYS A 243 -33.64 5.04 10.65
N CYS A 244 -32.38 5.29 10.99
CA CYS A 244 -31.97 6.53 11.63
C CYS A 244 -30.57 6.91 11.17
N PHE A 245 -30.41 8.15 10.70
CA PHE A 245 -29.12 8.75 10.42
C PHE A 245 -28.86 9.87 11.43
N LEU A 246 -28.11 9.54 12.49
CA LEU A 246 -27.76 10.49 13.54
C LEU A 246 -26.49 11.26 13.14
N GLN A 247 -26.67 12.48 12.65
CA GLN A 247 -25.59 13.35 12.16
C GLN A 247 -24.81 14.00 13.31
N ASN A 248 -23.49 14.19 13.13
CA ASN A 248 -22.64 14.98 14.03
C ASN A 248 -22.78 14.63 15.52
N VAL A 249 -22.72 13.34 15.86
CA VAL A 249 -22.94 12.80 17.21
C VAL A 249 -22.06 13.49 18.25
N ARG A 250 -20.80 13.79 17.93
CA ARG A 250 -19.92 14.59 18.81
C ARG A 250 -20.57 15.91 19.23
N GLU A 251 -21.01 16.72 18.27
CA GLU A 251 -21.56 18.06 18.54
C GLU A 251 -22.93 17.98 19.22
N GLU A 252 -23.79 17.06 18.77
CA GLU A 252 -25.10 16.86 19.38
C GLU A 252 -25.00 16.34 20.83
N SER A 253 -23.99 15.52 21.14
CA SER A 253 -23.73 15.04 22.49
C SER A 253 -23.33 16.17 23.45
N GLN A 254 -22.58 17.15 22.96
CA GLN A 254 -22.17 18.32 23.75
C GLN A 254 -23.36 19.24 24.03
N ASN A 255 -24.30 19.34 23.09
CA ASN A 255 -25.47 20.20 23.22
C ASN A 255 -26.60 19.57 24.05
N SER A 256 -26.90 18.29 23.84
CA SER A 256 -28.10 17.62 24.38
C SER A 256 -27.80 16.49 25.39
N GLY A 257 -26.52 16.13 25.54
CA GLY A 257 -26.08 15.01 26.37
C GLY A 257 -26.40 13.64 25.78
N LYS A 258 -25.84 12.59 26.39
CA LYS A 258 -26.03 11.18 25.97
C LYS A 258 -27.51 10.76 25.94
N HIS A 259 -28.32 11.28 26.86
CA HIS A 259 -29.75 10.95 26.93
C HIS A 259 -30.57 11.63 25.83
N GLY A 260 -30.26 12.88 25.48
CA GLY A 260 -30.92 13.59 24.37
C GLY A 260 -30.71 12.87 23.03
N LEU A 261 -29.49 12.40 22.78
CA LEU A 261 -29.17 11.56 21.62
C LEU A 261 -29.96 10.26 21.59
N TYR A 262 -30.08 9.59 22.74
CA TYR A 262 -30.86 8.37 22.84
C TYR A 262 -32.33 8.63 22.50
N GLU A 263 -32.96 9.66 23.06
CA GLU A 263 -34.36 9.97 22.78
C GLU A 263 -34.59 10.30 21.29
N LYS A 264 -33.67 11.03 20.66
CA LYS A 264 -33.72 11.33 19.22
C LYS A 264 -33.61 10.06 18.36
N LEU A 265 -32.65 9.18 18.67
CA LEU A 265 -32.48 7.89 18.01
C LEU A 265 -33.74 7.03 18.12
N ILE A 266 -34.34 6.95 19.30
CA ILE A 266 -35.55 6.15 19.51
C ILE A 266 -36.77 6.75 18.81
N SER A 267 -36.94 8.07 18.81
CA SER A 267 -38.05 8.72 18.12
C SER A 267 -38.02 8.46 16.62
N GLU A 268 -36.84 8.48 15.99
CA GLU A 268 -36.70 8.19 14.55
C GLU A 268 -36.92 6.71 14.25
N LEU A 269 -36.37 5.79 15.05
CA LEU A 269 -36.51 4.35 14.79
C LEU A 269 -37.93 3.79 14.99
N LEU A 270 -38.70 4.42 15.89
CA LEU A 270 -40.04 3.94 16.25
C LEU A 270 -41.17 4.75 15.58
N GLU A 271 -40.89 5.89 14.95
CA GLU A 271 -41.87 6.73 14.25
C GLU A 271 -43.09 7.15 15.10
N GLU A 272 -42.95 7.15 16.42
CA GLU A 272 -44.03 7.49 17.37
C GLU A 272 -43.71 8.84 18.05
N GLU A 273 -44.38 9.91 17.62
CA GLU A 273 -44.21 11.29 18.13
C GLU A 273 -44.51 11.46 19.64
N HIS A 274 -45.13 10.46 20.29
CA HIS A 274 -45.48 10.54 21.70
C HIS A 274 -45.25 9.21 22.43
N LEU A 275 -43.98 8.91 22.70
CA LEU A 275 -43.63 8.05 23.84
C LEU A 275 -43.94 8.80 25.16
N LEU A 276 -45.20 9.03 25.47
CA LEU A 276 -45.67 9.32 26.83
C LEU A 276 -46.00 8.00 27.53
N VAL A 277 -45.03 7.08 27.61
CA VAL A 277 -45.14 5.98 28.58
C VAL A 277 -45.04 6.63 29.96
N LYS A 278 -46.19 6.88 30.59
CA LYS A 278 -46.25 7.26 32.01
C LYS A 278 -45.66 6.12 32.83
N GLY A 279 -44.42 6.28 33.30
CA GLY A 279 -43.68 5.26 34.04
C GLY A 279 -42.25 5.69 34.38
N SER A 280 -41.52 4.88 35.16
CA SER A 280 -40.10 5.12 35.47
C SER A 280 -39.20 4.95 34.23
N ALA A 281 -38.01 5.56 34.24
CA ALA A 281 -37.03 5.43 33.15
C ALA A 281 -36.69 3.96 32.80
N GLN A 282 -36.75 3.05 33.79
CA GLN A 282 -36.56 1.62 33.60
C GLN A 282 -37.67 0.98 32.75
N ALA A 283 -38.92 1.33 32.99
CA ALA A 283 -40.06 0.80 32.26
C ALA A 283 -40.03 1.24 30.78
N ARG A 284 -39.62 2.49 30.53
CA ARG A 284 -39.39 3.03 29.19
C ARG A 284 -38.27 2.28 28.47
N SER A 285 -37.12 2.09 29.11
CA SER A 285 -35.98 1.34 28.53
C SER A 285 -36.37 -0.11 28.19
N MET A 286 -37.11 -0.80 29.07
CA MET A 286 -37.62 -2.16 28.78
C MET A 286 -38.60 -2.18 27.60
N TYR A 287 -39.48 -1.19 27.50
CA TYR A 287 -40.41 -1.06 26.37
C TYR A 287 -39.64 -0.91 25.05
N VAL A 288 -38.68 0.01 25.00
CA VAL A 288 -37.87 0.27 23.80
C VAL A 288 -37.08 -0.99 23.41
N LYS A 289 -36.39 -1.63 24.37
CA LYS A 289 -35.64 -2.88 24.11
C LYS A 289 -36.53 -3.96 23.51
N ARG A 290 -37.74 -4.15 24.05
CA ARG A 290 -38.70 -5.14 23.56
C ARG A 290 -39.20 -4.85 22.14
N ARG A 291 -39.34 -3.57 21.76
CA ARG A 291 -39.79 -3.16 20.42
C ARG A 291 -38.67 -3.33 19.40
N LEU A 292 -37.49 -2.80 19.69
CA LEU A 292 -36.33 -2.88 18.80
C LEU A 292 -35.81 -4.31 18.64
N SER A 293 -36.01 -5.19 19.62
CA SER A 293 -35.62 -6.61 19.49
C SER A 293 -36.47 -7.39 18.48
N ARG A 294 -37.49 -6.77 17.89
CA ARG A 294 -38.43 -7.40 16.93
C ARG A 294 -38.52 -6.63 15.61
N LYS A 295 -37.77 -5.54 15.47
CA LYS A 295 -37.82 -4.63 14.33
C LYS A 295 -36.44 -4.62 13.67
N LYS A 296 -36.36 -4.99 12.39
CA LYS A 296 -35.10 -4.96 11.64
C LYS A 296 -34.74 -3.50 11.35
N VAL A 297 -33.68 -2.98 11.98
CA VAL A 297 -33.33 -1.56 11.88
C VAL A 297 -32.00 -1.29 11.21
N PHE A 298 -31.86 -0.10 10.61
CA PHE A 298 -30.61 0.39 10.04
C PHE A 298 -30.20 1.73 10.64
N ILE A 299 -29.06 1.75 11.33
CA ILE A 299 -28.60 2.92 12.11
C ILE A 299 -27.27 3.41 11.55
N VAL A 300 -27.13 4.72 11.36
CA VAL A 300 -25.84 5.39 11.13
C VAL A 300 -25.58 6.37 12.25
N LEU A 301 -24.44 6.21 12.93
CA LEU A 301 -23.92 7.13 13.93
C LEU A 301 -22.73 7.87 13.35
N ASP A 302 -22.91 9.14 13.00
CA ASP A 302 -21.91 9.92 12.29
C ASP A 302 -21.05 10.80 13.22
N ASP A 303 -19.74 10.80 12.99
CA ASP A 303 -18.74 11.62 13.68
C ASP A 303 -18.71 11.42 15.21
N VAL A 304 -18.57 10.14 15.62
CA VAL A 304 -18.47 9.74 17.04
C VAL A 304 -17.03 9.89 17.53
N ASP A 305 -16.85 10.52 18.68
CA ASP A 305 -15.52 10.81 19.26
C ASP A 305 -15.20 10.03 20.55
N THR A 306 -16.17 9.32 21.14
CA THR A 306 -15.99 8.57 22.40
C THR A 306 -16.74 7.25 22.39
N SER A 307 -16.10 6.17 22.87
CA SER A 307 -16.71 4.84 22.98
C SER A 307 -17.84 4.81 24.01
N ASP A 308 -17.78 5.67 25.02
CA ASP A 308 -18.81 5.87 26.03
C ASP A 308 -20.20 6.14 25.45
N ILE A 309 -20.28 6.93 24.38
CA ILE A 309 -21.54 7.23 23.69
C ILE A 309 -22.07 5.97 23.02
N LEU A 310 -21.21 5.20 22.37
CA LEU A 310 -21.56 3.94 21.70
C LEU A 310 -22.04 2.88 22.71
N ASP A 311 -21.32 2.74 23.82
CA ASP A 311 -21.68 1.83 24.92
C ASP A 311 -23.05 2.20 25.50
N TYR A 312 -23.33 3.50 25.64
CA TYR A 312 -24.61 3.96 26.14
C TYR A 312 -25.74 3.72 25.13
N LEU A 313 -25.57 4.13 23.87
CA LEU A 313 -26.61 4.06 22.84
C LEU A 313 -26.90 2.61 22.41
N ILE A 314 -25.87 1.82 22.09
CA ILE A 314 -26.03 0.51 21.47
C ILE A 314 -26.03 -0.58 22.55
N ILE A 315 -24.93 -0.71 23.30
CA ILE A 315 -24.68 -1.90 24.12
C ILE A 315 -25.57 -1.95 25.38
N LYS A 316 -25.74 -0.82 26.08
CA LYS A 316 -26.48 -0.80 27.35
C LYS A 316 -27.98 -0.62 27.16
N GLN A 317 -28.40 0.14 26.16
CA GLN A 317 -29.79 0.61 26.05
C GLN A 317 -30.61 -0.06 24.95
N ILE A 318 -30.00 -0.67 23.94
CA ILE A 318 -30.74 -1.20 22.78
C ILE A 318 -30.47 -2.71 22.61
N CYS A 319 -31.52 -3.47 22.32
CA CYS A 319 -31.42 -4.86 21.86
C CYS A 319 -31.89 -4.89 20.41
N LEU A 320 -30.97 -5.08 19.47
CA LEU A 320 -31.27 -5.07 18.03
C LEU A 320 -31.80 -6.44 17.59
N ALA A 321 -32.79 -6.44 16.70
CA ALA A 321 -33.30 -7.67 16.09
C ALA A 321 -32.29 -8.27 15.10
N PRO A 322 -32.32 -9.61 14.89
CA PRO A 322 -31.61 -10.26 13.79
C PRO A 322 -31.78 -9.51 12.45
N GLY A 323 -30.70 -9.42 11.68
CA GLY A 323 -30.65 -8.70 10.40
C GLY A 323 -30.48 -7.18 10.54
N SER A 324 -30.39 -6.62 11.74
CA SER A 324 -30.14 -5.17 11.92
C SER A 324 -28.71 -4.79 11.55
N ARG A 325 -28.52 -3.54 11.09
CA ARG A 325 -27.21 -3.01 10.70
C ARG A 325 -26.91 -1.69 11.40
N VAL A 326 -25.66 -1.52 11.80
CA VAL A 326 -25.17 -0.27 12.39
C VAL A 326 -23.87 0.14 11.71
N ILE A 327 -23.80 1.38 11.25
CA ILE A 327 -22.59 2.00 10.72
C ILE A 327 -22.17 3.11 11.68
N ILE A 328 -20.88 3.14 12.04
CA ILE A 328 -20.32 4.18 12.91
C ILE A 328 -19.22 4.88 12.12
N THR A 329 -19.28 6.20 11.98
CA THR A 329 -18.15 6.96 11.41
C THR A 329 -17.36 7.65 12.50
N THR A 330 -16.02 7.60 12.42
CA THR A 330 -15.15 8.27 13.39
C THR A 330 -13.80 8.65 12.77
N ARG A 331 -13.07 9.53 13.46
CA ARG A 331 -11.68 9.89 13.17
C ARG A 331 -10.69 9.12 14.03
N ASP A 332 -11.16 8.43 15.05
CA ASP A 332 -10.35 7.72 16.03
C ASP A 332 -10.67 6.23 16.02
N GLU A 333 -9.73 5.42 15.56
CA GLU A 333 -9.89 3.97 15.49
C GLU A 333 -10.12 3.34 16.87
N GLN A 334 -9.56 3.92 17.93
CA GLN A 334 -9.69 3.41 19.28
C GLN A 334 -11.15 3.41 19.77
N VAL A 335 -11.96 4.34 19.29
CA VAL A 335 -13.40 4.39 19.58
C VAL A 335 -14.11 3.14 19.07
N LEU A 336 -13.73 2.65 17.89
CA LEU A 336 -14.31 1.44 17.27
C LEU A 336 -13.82 0.17 17.95
N ILE A 337 -12.53 0.11 18.28
CA ILE A 337 -11.93 -1.02 19.01
C ILE A 337 -12.56 -1.15 20.39
N ALA A 338 -12.69 -0.05 21.13
CA ALA A 338 -13.30 -0.03 22.45
C ALA A 338 -14.79 -0.42 22.41
N ALA A 339 -15.52 -0.01 21.36
CA ALA A 339 -16.91 -0.39 21.14
C ALA A 339 -17.10 -1.84 20.62
N ARG A 340 -16.01 -2.57 20.36
CA ARG A 340 -16.02 -3.97 19.89
C ARG A 340 -16.86 -4.16 18.62
N VAL A 341 -16.66 -3.28 17.63
CA VAL A 341 -17.33 -3.41 16.33
C VAL A 341 -16.88 -4.69 15.61
N HIS A 342 -17.73 -5.22 14.73
CA HIS A 342 -17.48 -6.49 14.04
C HIS A 342 -16.47 -6.36 12.89
N ALA A 343 -16.39 -5.16 12.29
CA ALA A 343 -15.43 -4.84 11.25
C ALA A 343 -15.09 -3.34 11.26
N ILE A 344 -13.86 -3.01 10.86
CA ILE A 344 -13.38 -1.63 10.71
C ILE A 344 -12.91 -1.45 9.26
N TYR A 345 -13.36 -0.38 8.61
CA TYR A 345 -12.95 0.02 7.28
C TYR A 345 -12.20 1.35 7.32
N LYS A 346 -10.92 1.35 6.89
CA LYS A 346 -10.14 2.56 6.65
C LYS A 346 -10.48 3.12 5.27
N VAL A 347 -11.06 4.32 5.22
CA VAL A 347 -11.39 4.99 3.96
C VAL A 347 -10.12 5.33 3.20
N GLN A 348 -10.12 5.03 1.90
CA GLN A 348 -9.01 5.31 1.00
C GLN A 348 -9.18 6.67 0.31
N GLU A 349 -8.05 7.29 -0.01
CA GLU A 349 -7.98 8.52 -0.83
C GLU A 349 -8.58 8.27 -2.21
N LEU A 350 -9.20 9.31 -2.80
CA LEU A 350 -9.73 9.22 -4.16
C LEU A 350 -8.61 9.02 -5.17
N SER A 351 -8.86 8.18 -6.18
CA SER A 351 -7.96 8.06 -7.33
C SER A 351 -7.71 9.43 -7.98
N PHE A 352 -6.55 9.60 -8.64
CA PHE A 352 -6.25 10.86 -9.33
C PHE A 352 -7.35 11.23 -10.35
N LYS A 353 -7.92 10.23 -11.02
CA LYS A 353 -9.02 10.40 -11.98
C LYS A 353 -10.27 10.94 -11.29
N SER A 354 -10.76 10.26 -10.26
CA SER A 354 -11.93 10.70 -9.49
C SER A 354 -11.71 12.05 -8.81
N SER A 355 -10.50 12.32 -8.35
CA SER A 355 -10.13 13.61 -7.77
C SER A 355 -10.22 14.74 -8.78
N LEU A 356 -9.74 14.53 -10.00
CA LEU A 356 -9.82 15.50 -11.09
C LEU A 356 -11.27 15.74 -11.51
N GLU A 357 -12.06 14.68 -11.66
CA GLU A 357 -13.49 14.79 -12.00
C GLU A 357 -14.25 15.59 -10.94
N LEU A 358 -14.05 15.29 -9.64
CA LEU A 358 -14.71 16.00 -8.54
C LEU A 358 -14.31 17.48 -8.49
N PHE A 359 -13.02 17.77 -8.63
CA PHE A 359 -12.53 19.14 -8.69
C PHE A 359 -13.13 19.91 -9.87
N CYS A 360 -13.14 19.32 -11.07
CA CYS A 360 -13.68 19.93 -12.26
C CYS A 360 -15.19 20.18 -12.15
N LEU A 361 -15.93 19.26 -11.51
CA LEU A 361 -17.36 19.43 -11.29
C LEU A 361 -17.65 20.70 -10.46
N LYS A 362 -16.80 21.00 -9.47
CA LYS A 362 -16.95 22.18 -8.61
C LYS A 362 -16.36 23.45 -9.22
N ALA A 363 -15.30 23.34 -10.02
CA ALA A 363 -14.61 24.48 -10.64
C ALA A 363 -15.26 24.96 -11.95
N PHE A 364 -15.79 24.03 -12.75
CA PHE A 364 -16.25 24.26 -14.13
C PHE A 364 -17.68 23.76 -14.41
N HIS A 365 -18.33 23.08 -13.45
CA HIS A 365 -19.60 22.38 -13.65
C HIS A 365 -19.55 21.32 -14.76
N LYS A 366 -18.37 20.71 -14.96
CA LYS A 366 -18.08 19.67 -15.97
C LYS A 366 -17.16 18.61 -15.37
N SER A 367 -17.14 17.39 -15.90
CA SER A 367 -16.25 16.31 -15.43
C SER A 367 -14.78 16.45 -15.89
N TYR A 368 -14.45 17.47 -16.68
CA TYR A 368 -13.13 17.68 -17.25
C TYR A 368 -12.74 19.17 -17.22
N PRO A 369 -11.42 19.48 -17.22
CA PRO A 369 -10.95 20.86 -17.20
C PRO A 369 -11.23 21.58 -18.52
N GLU A 370 -11.44 22.90 -18.45
CA GLU A 370 -11.51 23.74 -19.65
C GLU A 370 -10.13 23.95 -20.28
N ASN A 371 -10.11 24.20 -21.59
CA ASN A 371 -8.87 24.41 -22.35
C ASN A 371 -8.02 25.54 -21.72
N GLY A 372 -6.76 25.24 -21.43
CA GLY A 372 -5.81 26.16 -20.79
C GLY A 372 -5.76 26.07 -19.26
N TYR A 373 -6.67 25.32 -18.62
CA TYR A 373 -6.68 25.08 -17.17
C TYR A 373 -6.17 23.70 -16.77
N GLU A 374 -5.74 22.85 -17.70
CA GLU A 374 -5.40 21.45 -17.46
C GLU A 374 -4.25 21.33 -16.46
N LYS A 375 -3.15 22.07 -16.69
CA LYS A 375 -1.98 22.05 -15.79
C LYS A 375 -2.33 22.56 -14.40
N LEU A 376 -3.13 23.63 -14.31
CA LEU A 376 -3.53 24.22 -13.03
C LEU A 376 -4.50 23.34 -12.26
N SER A 377 -5.41 22.66 -12.96
CA SER A 377 -6.31 21.67 -12.36
C SER A 377 -5.52 20.50 -11.78
N LYS A 378 -4.52 19.98 -12.52
CA LYS A 378 -3.60 18.96 -11.98
C LYS A 378 -2.84 19.46 -10.75
N MET A 379 -2.39 20.73 -10.73
CA MET A 379 -1.73 21.31 -9.56
C MET A 379 -2.68 21.43 -8.35
N ALA A 380 -3.94 21.80 -8.56
CA ALA A 380 -4.94 21.87 -7.49
C ALA A 380 -5.27 20.48 -6.93
N VAL A 381 -5.44 19.49 -7.83
CA VAL A 381 -5.68 18.08 -7.46
C VAL A 381 -4.49 17.51 -6.69
N ASN A 382 -3.26 17.76 -7.13
CA ASN A 382 -2.05 17.32 -6.42
C ASN A 382 -1.92 17.96 -5.05
N TYR A 383 -2.37 19.21 -4.87
CA TYR A 383 -2.38 19.84 -3.55
C TYR A 383 -3.39 19.17 -2.60
N ALA A 384 -4.57 18.83 -3.11
CA ALA A 384 -5.59 18.15 -2.32
C ALA A 384 -5.27 16.67 -2.07
N ASN A 385 -4.50 16.04 -2.97
CA ASN A 385 -4.02 14.66 -2.92
C ASN A 385 -5.10 13.65 -2.50
N GLY A 386 -6.20 13.59 -3.26
CA GLY A 386 -7.26 12.60 -3.04
C GLY A 386 -8.23 12.91 -1.90
N ILE A 387 -8.11 14.05 -1.22
CA ILE A 387 -9.01 14.47 -0.13
C ILE A 387 -10.25 15.21 -0.68
N PRO A 388 -11.47 14.62 -0.63
CA PRO A 388 -12.68 15.20 -1.23
C PRO A 388 -12.98 16.61 -0.76
N LEU A 389 -12.94 16.86 0.55
CA LEU A 389 -13.22 18.19 1.11
C LEU A 389 -12.30 19.27 0.53
N ALA A 390 -11.01 18.95 0.40
CA ALA A 390 -10.04 19.89 -0.15
C ALA A 390 -10.31 20.17 -1.64
N LEU A 391 -10.65 19.13 -2.42
CA LEU A 391 -11.03 19.27 -3.83
C LEU A 391 -12.25 20.17 -4.00
N GLU A 392 -13.29 19.99 -3.17
CA GLU A 392 -14.50 20.80 -3.24
C GLU A 392 -14.23 22.27 -2.89
N VAL A 393 -13.53 22.53 -1.78
CA VAL A 393 -13.19 23.89 -1.34
C VAL A 393 -12.36 24.60 -2.40
N LEU A 394 -11.36 23.93 -2.99
CA LEU A 394 -10.52 24.51 -4.03
C LEU A 394 -11.30 24.76 -5.31
N GLY A 395 -12.12 23.81 -5.75
CA GLY A 395 -12.93 23.95 -6.95
C GLY A 395 -13.88 25.15 -6.83
N SER A 396 -14.60 25.27 -5.72
CA SER A 396 -15.47 26.42 -5.44
C SER A 396 -14.70 27.73 -5.28
N PHE A 397 -13.54 27.73 -4.63
CA PHE A 397 -12.71 28.92 -4.46
C PHE A 397 -12.19 29.47 -5.80
N LEU A 398 -11.85 28.58 -6.73
CA LEU A 398 -11.26 28.89 -8.03
C LEU A 398 -12.30 29.09 -9.15
N CYS A 399 -13.56 28.69 -8.91
CA CYS A 399 -14.65 28.83 -9.85
C CYS A 399 -14.75 30.25 -10.44
N SER A 400 -14.95 30.33 -11.75
CA SER A 400 -15.13 31.58 -12.51
C SER A 400 -13.96 32.59 -12.44
N ARG A 401 -12.75 32.14 -12.07
CA ARG A 401 -11.53 32.99 -12.04
C ARG A 401 -10.66 32.77 -13.27
N SER A 402 -9.83 33.77 -13.59
CA SER A 402 -8.85 33.68 -14.68
C SER A 402 -7.64 32.80 -14.34
N VAL A 403 -6.96 32.31 -15.38
CA VAL A 403 -5.69 31.54 -15.28
C VAL A 403 -4.66 32.22 -14.36
N VAL A 404 -4.45 33.52 -14.49
CA VAL A 404 -3.50 34.29 -13.67
C VAL A 404 -3.93 34.31 -12.19
N ALA A 405 -5.22 34.42 -11.93
CA ALA A 405 -5.76 34.38 -10.57
C ALA A 405 -5.62 32.97 -9.96
N TRP A 406 -5.79 31.89 -10.74
CA TRP A 406 -5.53 30.52 -10.31
C TRP A 406 -4.07 30.30 -9.94
N GLU A 407 -3.12 30.74 -10.77
CA GLU A 407 -1.69 30.64 -10.47
C GLU A 407 -1.32 31.36 -9.17
N SER A 408 -1.85 32.56 -8.97
CA SER A 408 -1.66 33.33 -7.74
C SER A 408 -2.28 32.65 -6.52
N ALA A 409 -3.50 32.15 -6.66
CA ALA A 409 -4.23 31.42 -5.63
C ALA A 409 -3.52 30.14 -5.19
N LEU A 410 -3.10 29.30 -6.13
CA LEU A 410 -2.40 28.05 -5.85
C LEU A 410 -1.02 28.30 -5.23
N ARG A 411 -0.31 29.35 -5.63
CA ARG A 411 0.94 29.76 -4.95
C ARG A 411 0.70 30.21 -3.51
N LYS A 412 -0.39 30.95 -3.26
CA LYS A 412 -0.76 31.37 -1.90
C LYS A 412 -1.07 30.16 -1.02
N LEU A 413 -1.81 29.17 -1.53
CA LEU A 413 -2.23 27.97 -0.79
C LEU A 413 -1.06 27.09 -0.33
N LYS A 414 0.03 27.03 -1.11
CA LYS A 414 1.27 26.37 -0.69
C LYS A 414 1.91 26.97 0.56
N ILE A 415 1.63 28.24 0.83
CA ILE A 415 2.20 28.98 1.96
C ILE A 415 1.20 29.05 3.12
N HIS A 416 -0.06 29.35 2.81
CA HIS A 416 -1.14 29.56 3.76
C HIS A 416 -2.32 28.63 3.41
N PRO A 417 -2.59 27.60 4.24
CA PRO A 417 -3.68 26.69 3.97
C PRO A 417 -5.04 27.41 4.02
N ASP A 418 -6.03 26.87 3.30
CA ASP A 418 -7.38 27.43 3.34
C ASP A 418 -7.97 27.27 4.76
N PRO A 419 -8.59 28.32 5.35
CA PRO A 419 -9.15 28.26 6.70
C PRO A 419 -10.20 27.16 6.89
N SER A 420 -10.98 26.85 5.85
CA SER A 420 -12.05 25.86 5.90
C SER A 420 -11.48 24.44 6.00
N ILE A 421 -10.45 24.14 5.20
CA ILE A 421 -9.71 22.87 5.25
C ILE A 421 -8.98 22.76 6.59
N PHE A 422 -8.28 23.82 6.99
CA PHE A 422 -7.53 23.86 8.24
C PHE A 422 -8.41 23.56 9.46
N LYS A 423 -9.58 24.20 9.57
CA LYS A 423 -10.49 23.99 10.70
C LYS A 423 -10.95 22.53 10.81
N VAL A 424 -11.27 21.89 9.68
CA VAL A 424 -11.75 20.50 9.70
C VAL A 424 -10.64 19.53 10.08
N LEU A 425 -9.41 19.70 9.56
CA LEU A 425 -8.28 18.83 9.90
C LEU A 425 -7.87 19.00 11.37
N LYS A 426 -7.89 20.25 11.87
CA LYS A 426 -7.44 20.59 13.23
C LYS A 426 -8.24 19.92 14.34
N LEU A 427 -9.49 19.53 14.10
CA LEU A 427 -10.31 18.84 15.10
C LEU A 427 -9.65 17.56 15.66
N SER A 428 -8.92 16.80 14.82
CA SER A 428 -8.20 15.61 15.30
C SER A 428 -6.99 15.97 16.17
N TYR A 429 -6.32 17.09 15.87
CA TYR A 429 -5.22 17.63 16.66
C TYR A 429 -5.69 18.22 18.00
N ASP A 430 -6.84 18.89 18.01
CA ASP A 430 -7.40 19.48 19.24
C ASP A 430 -7.77 18.41 20.28
N GLY A 431 -8.05 17.17 19.85
CA GLY A 431 -8.29 16.02 20.72
C GLY A 431 -7.04 15.30 21.23
N LEU A 432 -5.83 15.80 20.93
CA LEU A 432 -4.57 15.28 21.46
C LEU A 432 -4.20 15.93 22.80
N ASP A 433 -3.47 15.20 23.64
CA ASP A 433 -2.84 15.76 24.84
C ASP A 433 -1.63 16.65 24.51
N GLU A 434 -1.03 17.29 25.52
CA GLU A 434 0.06 18.26 25.31
C GLU A 434 1.34 17.62 24.75
N LEU A 435 1.67 16.37 25.13
CA LEU A 435 2.86 15.67 24.66
C LEU A 435 2.65 15.15 23.24
N GLU A 436 1.48 14.57 22.96
CA GLU A 436 1.07 14.14 21.63
C GLU A 436 1.06 15.29 20.62
N ARG A 437 0.62 16.49 21.04
CA ARG A 437 0.69 17.70 20.21
C ARG A 437 2.14 18.05 19.86
N SER A 438 3.04 17.95 20.83
CA SER A 438 4.48 18.18 20.62
C SER A 438 5.10 17.14 19.67
N ILE A 439 4.76 15.85 19.83
CA ILE A 439 5.17 14.77 18.91
C ILE A 439 4.66 15.05 17.49
N PHE A 440 3.38 15.40 17.34
CA PHE A 440 2.78 15.72 16.05
C PHE A 440 3.53 16.84 15.33
N LEU A 441 3.84 17.93 16.06
CA LEU A 441 4.56 19.07 15.49
C LEU A 441 6.01 18.72 15.12
N ASP A 442 6.70 17.90 15.92
CA ASP A 442 8.05 17.43 15.61
C ASP A 442 8.06 16.56 14.36
N ILE A 443 7.08 15.65 14.20
CA ILE A 443 6.94 14.84 12.98
C ILE A 443 6.67 15.74 11.77
N ALA A 444 5.74 16.71 11.89
CA ALA A 444 5.37 17.59 10.80
C ALA A 444 6.54 18.46 10.31
N PHE A 445 7.46 18.84 11.20
CA PHE A 445 8.60 19.70 10.86
C PHE A 445 9.88 18.93 10.51
N PHE A 446 10.18 17.84 11.21
CA PHE A 446 11.51 17.24 11.20
C PHE A 446 11.54 15.77 10.78
N PHE A 447 10.45 15.00 10.98
CA PHE A 447 10.51 13.54 10.90
C PHE A 447 9.56 12.88 9.89
N LYS A 448 8.99 13.63 8.94
CA LYS A 448 8.24 13.03 7.82
C LYS A 448 9.19 12.19 6.95
N GLY A 449 8.82 10.92 6.75
CA GLY A 449 9.56 9.94 5.96
C GLY A 449 10.71 9.26 6.73
N GLU A 450 10.95 9.65 7.98
CA GLU A 450 12.05 9.10 8.79
C GLU A 450 11.69 7.74 9.41
N CYS A 451 12.73 7.00 9.80
CA CYS A 451 12.59 5.69 10.45
C CYS A 451 11.95 5.84 11.83
N MET A 452 10.86 5.10 12.09
CA MET A 452 10.12 5.15 13.35
C MET A 452 11.00 4.86 14.57
N ASP A 453 11.89 3.87 14.47
CA ASP A 453 12.80 3.49 15.56
C ASP A 453 13.75 4.65 15.94
N ASP A 454 14.13 5.49 14.99
CA ASP A 454 15.04 6.63 15.23
C ASP A 454 14.27 7.81 15.84
N VAL A 455 13.06 8.05 15.35
CA VAL A 455 12.15 9.08 15.87
C VAL A 455 11.74 8.79 17.31
N ILE A 456 11.40 7.54 17.64
CA ILE A 456 11.06 7.13 19.01
C ILE A 456 12.24 7.40 19.94
N ARG A 457 13.46 7.00 19.57
CA ARG A 457 14.65 7.24 20.40
C ARG A 457 14.88 8.72 20.68
N PHE A 458 14.72 9.58 19.67
CA PHE A 458 14.85 11.03 19.85
C PHE A 458 13.77 11.58 20.78
N LEU A 459 12.50 11.25 20.53
CA LEU A 459 11.37 11.80 21.28
C LEU A 459 11.34 11.30 22.73
N ASP A 460 11.69 10.04 22.99
CA ASP A 460 11.80 9.50 24.35
C ASP A 460 12.92 10.15 25.15
N SER A 461 13.99 10.61 24.51
CA SER A 461 15.03 11.41 25.17
C SER A 461 14.55 12.80 25.62
N CYS A 462 13.41 13.24 25.08
CA CYS A 462 12.70 14.44 25.50
C CYS A 462 11.59 14.14 26.53
N ASP A 463 11.49 12.90 27.03
CA ASP A 463 10.43 12.40 27.92
C ASP A 463 9.02 12.48 27.31
N PHE A 464 8.90 12.26 25.99
CA PHE A 464 7.61 12.39 25.29
C PHE A 464 6.77 11.10 25.24
N PHE A 465 7.30 9.95 25.68
CA PHE A 465 6.62 8.65 25.59
C PHE A 465 6.17 8.36 24.14
N ALA A 466 7.15 8.36 23.24
CA ALA A 466 6.96 8.43 21.80
C ALA A 466 6.17 7.26 21.23
N GLU A 467 6.35 6.04 21.76
CA GLU A 467 5.68 4.85 21.25
C GLU A 467 4.15 4.95 21.37
N ILE A 468 3.65 5.33 22.55
CA ILE A 468 2.20 5.52 22.76
C ILE A 468 1.69 6.76 22.00
N GLY A 469 2.46 7.84 21.99
CA GLY A 469 2.08 9.07 21.27
C GLY A 469 1.96 8.85 19.76
N ILE A 470 2.93 8.20 19.13
CA ILE A 470 2.90 7.87 17.70
C ILE A 470 1.73 6.93 17.39
N ASN A 471 1.48 5.92 18.23
CA ASN A 471 0.33 5.03 18.06
C ASN A 471 -1.01 5.79 18.11
N ASN A 472 -1.15 6.74 19.04
CA ASN A 472 -2.35 7.57 19.15
C ASN A 472 -2.52 8.52 17.94
N LEU A 473 -1.42 9.08 17.41
CA LEU A 473 -1.46 9.87 16.17
C LEU A 473 -1.90 9.02 14.96
N GLU A 474 -1.42 7.78 14.86
CA GLU A 474 -1.84 6.85 13.81
C GLU A 474 -3.34 6.53 13.93
N ARG A 475 -3.81 6.15 15.12
CA ARG A 475 -5.23 5.85 15.38
C ARG A 475 -6.16 7.03 15.13
N LYS A 476 -5.70 8.27 15.31
CA LYS A 476 -6.45 9.49 14.97
C LYS A 476 -6.32 9.92 13.50
N ALA A 477 -5.72 9.06 12.66
CA ALA A 477 -5.48 9.27 11.23
C ALA A 477 -4.68 10.55 10.92
N LEU A 478 -3.75 10.94 11.81
CA LEU A 478 -2.86 12.08 11.62
C LEU A 478 -1.53 11.68 10.95
N ILE A 479 -1.14 10.42 11.07
CA ILE A 479 0.03 9.84 10.40
C ILE A 479 -0.32 8.45 9.84
N THR A 480 0.58 7.86 9.07
CA THR A 480 0.49 6.46 8.63
C THR A 480 1.88 5.84 8.64
N ILE A 481 2.00 4.61 9.13
CA ILE A 481 3.27 3.89 9.11
C ILE A 481 3.32 2.98 7.88
N ARG A 482 4.34 3.14 7.03
CA ARG A 482 4.58 2.26 5.87
C ARG A 482 5.93 1.55 6.06
N GLY A 483 5.89 0.25 6.28
CA GLY A 483 7.07 -0.52 6.68
C GLY A 483 7.58 -0.03 8.04
N LYS A 484 8.74 0.63 8.05
CA LYS A 484 9.35 1.26 9.24
C LYS A 484 9.40 2.80 9.19
N ARG A 485 8.72 3.44 8.23
CA ARG A 485 8.77 4.89 8.03
C ARG A 485 7.47 5.57 8.44
N ILE A 486 7.59 6.75 9.06
CA ILE A 486 6.46 7.58 9.44
C ILE A 486 6.09 8.49 8.27
N GLU A 487 4.89 8.31 7.72
CA GLU A 487 4.34 9.17 6.67
C GLU A 487 3.27 10.12 7.24
N MET A 488 3.19 11.31 6.66
CA MET A 488 2.18 12.32 7.02
C MET A 488 1.63 12.98 5.75
N HIS A 489 0.31 12.99 5.62
CA HIS A 489 -0.36 13.61 4.49
C HIS A 489 -0.01 15.11 4.38
N ASP A 490 0.21 15.62 3.17
CA ASP A 490 0.69 16.99 2.94
C ASP A 490 -0.21 18.07 3.57
N LEU A 491 -1.53 17.89 3.52
CA LEU A 491 -2.47 18.81 4.17
C LEU A 491 -2.39 18.77 5.70
N ILE A 492 -2.11 17.62 6.31
CA ILE A 492 -1.89 17.49 7.75
C ILE A 492 -0.56 18.16 8.14
N GLN A 493 0.49 17.95 7.33
CA GLN A 493 1.77 18.59 7.54
C GLN A 493 1.67 20.12 7.46
N GLN A 494 0.96 20.64 6.45
CA GLN A 494 0.68 22.07 6.33
C GLN A 494 -0.14 22.62 7.50
N MET A 495 -1.07 21.83 8.05
CA MET A 495 -1.78 22.19 9.28
C MET A 495 -0.80 22.33 10.46
N GLY A 496 0.14 21.41 10.64
CA GLY A 496 1.19 21.53 11.65
C GLY A 496 2.04 22.80 11.50
N TRP A 497 2.43 23.14 10.27
CA TRP A 497 3.16 24.37 9.98
C TRP A 497 2.35 25.64 10.28
N GLU A 498 1.04 25.62 10.00
CA GLU A 498 0.16 26.74 10.28
C GLU A 498 -0.12 26.89 11.79
N ILE A 499 -0.20 25.79 12.55
CA ILE A 499 -0.31 25.83 14.03
C ILE A 499 0.89 26.57 14.63
N VAL A 500 2.12 26.19 14.28
CA VAL A 500 3.33 26.87 14.76
C VAL A 500 3.37 28.32 14.28
N ARG A 501 2.91 28.61 13.05
CA ARG A 501 2.82 29.99 12.56
C ARG A 501 1.92 30.86 13.45
N GLN A 502 0.83 30.32 13.98
CA GLN A 502 -0.14 31.05 14.80
C GLN A 502 0.39 31.37 16.20
N GLU A 503 1.45 30.72 16.69
CA GLU A 503 2.10 31.03 17.98
C GLU A 503 2.56 32.50 18.05
N SER A 504 3.03 33.05 16.93
CA SER A 504 3.49 34.44 16.82
C SER A 504 2.38 35.50 16.95
N ASN A 505 1.11 35.12 16.86
CA ASN A 505 -0.06 36.02 16.90
C ASN A 505 -0.67 36.21 18.30
N THR A 506 -0.02 35.69 19.35
CA THR A 506 -0.54 35.68 20.74
C THR A 506 -0.52 37.04 21.47
N ASP A 507 -0.14 38.13 20.80
CA ASP A 507 -0.17 39.50 21.35
C ASP A 507 -1.46 40.23 20.92
N PRO A 508 -2.49 40.36 21.78
CA PRO A 508 -3.81 40.88 21.40
C PRO A 508 -3.85 42.38 21.02
N GLY A 509 -2.71 43.08 21.04
CA GLY A 509 -2.60 44.52 20.76
C GLY A 509 -1.92 44.93 19.45
N LYS A 510 -1.44 44.00 18.62
CA LYS A 510 -0.73 44.32 17.35
C LYS A 510 -1.45 43.73 16.14
N SER A 511 -1.69 44.56 15.13
CA SER A 511 -2.39 44.16 13.90
C SER A 511 -1.68 42.98 13.20
N PRO A 512 -2.43 42.07 12.52
CA PRO A 512 -1.89 40.80 11.98
C PRO A 512 -1.03 40.93 10.70
N LYS A 513 -0.38 42.08 10.46
CA LYS A 513 0.29 42.34 9.17
C LYS A 513 1.73 42.85 9.33
N ILE A 514 2.63 42.08 8.70
CA ILE A 514 3.96 42.42 8.15
C ILE A 514 5.19 42.19 9.07
N ASN A 515 5.09 42.34 10.40
CA ASN A 515 6.25 42.06 11.28
C ASN A 515 6.05 40.78 12.09
N ARG A 516 6.32 39.64 11.46
CA ARG A 516 6.40 38.33 12.10
C ARG A 516 7.71 38.24 12.88
N ASP A 517 7.65 37.86 14.14
CA ASP A 517 8.85 37.64 14.97
C ASP A 517 9.19 36.15 15.02
N PRO A 518 10.25 35.69 14.32
CA PRO A 518 10.66 34.29 14.33
C PRO A 518 11.07 33.79 15.72
N GLY A 519 11.48 34.69 16.62
CA GLY A 519 11.88 34.33 18.00
C GLY A 519 10.73 33.81 18.86
N LYS A 520 9.48 33.99 18.39
CA LYS A 520 8.27 33.47 19.04
C LYS A 520 7.82 32.09 18.53
N LEU A 521 8.51 31.51 17.54
CA LEU A 521 8.14 30.21 16.95
C LEU A 521 8.87 29.08 17.67
N SER A 522 8.14 28.01 18.01
CA SER A 522 8.71 26.81 18.63
C SER A 522 9.58 25.99 17.67
N ARG A 523 9.18 25.91 16.40
CA ARG A 523 9.86 25.12 15.35
C ARG A 523 10.13 25.95 14.10
N LEU A 524 11.33 25.79 13.55
CA LEU A 524 11.81 26.53 12.39
C LEU A 524 12.33 25.56 11.33
N SER A 525 11.69 25.57 10.15
CA SER A 525 12.14 24.81 8.98
C SER A 525 12.43 25.67 7.74
N ARG A 526 12.08 26.96 7.79
CA ARG A 526 12.20 27.86 6.63
C ARG A 526 13.49 28.68 6.69
N PRO A 527 14.31 28.67 5.62
CA PRO A 527 15.50 29.51 5.49
C PRO A 527 15.27 30.99 5.83
N GLU A 528 14.15 31.59 5.37
CA GLU A 528 13.86 33.00 5.60
C GLU A 528 13.53 33.30 7.07
N ASP A 529 12.77 32.42 7.73
CA ASP A 529 12.42 32.59 9.14
C ASP A 529 13.69 32.48 10.01
N PHE A 530 14.60 31.55 9.68
CA PHE A 530 15.91 31.45 10.35
C PHE A 530 16.80 32.67 10.11
N TYR A 531 16.89 33.16 8.86
CA TYR A 531 17.70 34.36 8.56
C TYR A 531 17.19 35.61 9.29
N ASN A 532 15.86 35.78 9.39
CA ASN A 532 15.26 36.87 10.15
C ASN A 532 15.50 36.70 11.65
N LEU A 533 15.51 35.46 12.16
CA LEU A 533 15.87 35.18 13.54
C LEU A 533 17.30 35.63 13.86
N LEU A 534 18.26 35.35 12.98
CA LEU A 534 19.67 35.71 13.17
C LEU A 534 19.91 37.23 13.25
N LYS A 535 19.05 38.04 12.62
CA LYS A 535 19.13 39.51 12.66
C LYS A 535 18.65 40.11 13.98
N ASN A 536 17.80 39.40 14.72
CA ASN A 536 17.22 39.90 15.96
C ASN A 536 18.14 39.52 17.13
N SER A 537 18.57 40.51 17.92
CA SER A 537 19.49 40.33 19.05
C SER A 537 18.80 39.95 20.38
N GLN A 538 17.51 39.58 20.35
CA GLN A 538 16.73 39.26 21.54
C GLN A 538 16.87 37.78 21.96
N GLU A 539 16.53 37.47 23.21
CA GLU A 539 16.47 36.10 23.73
C GLU A 539 15.30 35.34 23.06
N ASN A 540 15.61 34.31 22.28
CA ASN A 540 14.67 33.51 21.52
C ASN A 540 14.19 32.30 22.35
N LYS A 541 13.54 32.58 23.48
CA LYS A 541 13.24 31.59 24.54
C LYS A 541 12.30 30.46 24.13
N LEU A 542 11.51 30.64 23.08
CA LEU A 542 10.50 29.67 22.66
C LEU A 542 11.01 28.65 21.64
N VAL A 543 12.16 28.91 21.01
CA VAL A 543 12.68 28.04 19.94
C VAL A 543 13.18 26.72 20.54
N GLU A 544 12.57 25.62 20.11
CA GLU A 544 12.89 24.25 20.52
C GLU A 544 13.59 23.45 19.42
N GLY A 545 13.29 23.73 18.15
CA GLY A 545 13.79 22.95 17.03
C GLY A 545 14.08 23.78 15.78
N ILE A 546 15.24 23.53 15.16
CA ILE A 546 15.68 24.17 13.93
C ILE A 546 16.14 23.09 12.94
N MET A 547 15.57 23.09 11.74
CA MET A 547 16.01 22.27 10.62
C MET A 547 16.15 23.14 9.37
N ILE A 548 17.37 23.31 8.86
CA ILE A 548 17.64 24.16 7.70
C ILE A 548 18.47 23.40 6.68
N ASP A 549 17.98 23.38 5.46
CA ASP A 549 18.72 22.94 4.28
C ASP A 549 19.61 24.09 3.80
N LEU A 550 20.91 23.98 4.06
CA LEU A 550 21.93 24.95 3.69
C LEU A 550 22.14 25.06 2.17
N SER A 551 21.56 24.16 1.36
CA SER A 551 21.56 24.30 -0.10
C SER A 551 20.55 25.33 -0.61
N GLN A 552 19.55 25.67 0.22
CA GLN A 552 18.48 26.63 -0.11
C GLN A 552 18.70 28.01 0.52
N THR A 553 19.80 28.19 1.26
CA THR A 553 20.15 29.44 1.93
C THR A 553 21.10 30.31 1.09
N LYS A 554 21.30 31.57 1.52
CA LYS A 554 22.47 32.37 1.17
C LYS A 554 23.53 32.17 2.26
N ASP A 555 24.75 32.65 2.02
CA ASP A 555 25.80 32.65 3.05
C ASP A 555 25.28 33.21 4.38
N LEU A 556 25.47 32.41 5.44
CA LEU A 556 24.94 32.67 6.77
C LEU A 556 26.05 33.25 7.65
N HIS A 557 25.74 34.34 8.36
CA HIS A 557 26.63 34.90 9.37
C HIS A 557 26.05 34.63 10.75
N LEU A 558 26.74 33.82 11.55
CA LEU A 558 26.33 33.53 12.92
C LEU A 558 27.14 34.36 13.90
N ASN A 559 26.44 34.97 14.86
CA ASN A 559 27.05 35.64 16.00
C ASN A 559 27.41 34.63 17.09
N ALA A 560 28.39 34.95 17.93
CA ALA A 560 28.85 34.03 18.97
C ALA A 560 27.74 33.57 19.94
N ASN A 561 26.78 34.45 20.22
CA ASN A 561 25.66 34.22 21.14
C ASN A 561 24.42 33.60 20.49
N THR A 562 24.47 33.21 19.22
CA THR A 562 23.28 32.76 18.47
C THR A 562 22.53 31.63 19.19
N PHE A 563 23.21 30.53 19.51
CA PHE A 563 22.57 29.36 20.14
C PHE A 563 22.43 29.50 21.66
N LYS A 564 23.31 30.29 22.31
CA LYS A 564 23.17 30.66 23.72
C LYS A 564 21.86 31.39 24.02
N ASN A 565 21.37 32.18 23.06
CA ASN A 565 20.11 32.89 23.17
C ASN A 565 18.86 31.98 22.97
N MET A 566 19.04 30.66 22.81
CA MET A 566 17.97 29.67 22.60
C MET A 566 18.01 28.56 23.67
N PRO A 567 17.69 28.87 24.95
CA PRO A 567 17.90 27.95 26.07
C PRO A 567 17.00 26.69 26.06
N ARG A 568 16.00 26.63 25.18
CA ARG A 568 15.10 25.46 25.03
C ARG A 568 15.40 24.62 23.78
N LEU A 569 16.45 24.97 23.04
CA LEU A 569 16.78 24.27 21.80
C LEU A 569 17.17 22.83 22.10
N ARG A 570 16.39 21.89 21.58
CA ARG A 570 16.57 20.44 21.71
C ARG A 570 16.92 19.74 20.40
N PHE A 571 16.57 20.34 19.26
CA PHE A 571 16.85 19.81 17.92
C PHE A 571 17.53 20.87 17.04
N LEU A 572 18.75 20.61 16.58
CA LEU A 572 19.44 21.45 15.61
C LEU A 572 19.95 20.61 14.45
N LYS A 573 19.45 20.88 13.24
CA LYS A 573 19.86 20.21 12.01
C LYS A 573 20.17 21.24 10.92
N LEU A 574 21.45 21.44 10.64
CA LEU A 574 21.96 22.28 9.56
C LEU A 574 22.63 21.37 8.53
N HIS A 575 21.87 20.96 7.51
CA HIS A 575 22.27 19.89 6.60
C HIS A 575 22.40 20.39 5.16
N THR A 576 22.98 19.59 4.28
CA THR A 576 23.08 19.87 2.84
C THR A 576 22.80 18.60 2.06
N LEU A 577 22.01 18.68 0.98
CA LEU A 577 21.80 17.56 0.08
C LEU A 577 23.09 17.21 -0.67
N LEU A 578 23.42 15.92 -0.73
CA LEU A 578 24.61 15.39 -1.41
C LEU A 578 24.63 15.86 -2.88
N GLY A 579 25.77 16.39 -3.32
CA GLY A 579 25.98 16.84 -4.71
C GLY A 579 25.56 18.28 -5.03
N VAL A 580 24.97 19.02 -4.09
CA VAL A 580 24.53 20.41 -4.29
C VAL A 580 25.54 21.40 -3.67
N ARG A 581 25.73 22.57 -4.30
CA ARG A 581 26.52 23.67 -3.68
C ARG A 581 25.77 24.17 -2.44
N SER A 582 26.42 24.12 -1.28
CA SER A 582 25.88 24.69 -0.03
C SER A 582 26.29 26.14 0.10
N SER A 583 25.52 26.91 0.89
CA SER A 583 25.99 28.18 1.42
C SER A 583 27.18 27.99 2.35
N ASN A 584 28.00 29.03 2.49
CA ASN A 584 29.01 29.11 3.53
C ASN A 584 28.36 29.58 4.84
N VAL A 585 28.71 28.93 5.96
CA VAL A 585 28.36 29.42 7.28
C VAL A 585 29.60 30.06 7.91
N LEU A 586 29.56 31.37 8.09
CA LEU A 586 30.63 32.17 8.63
C LEU A 586 30.36 32.47 10.11
N VAL A 587 31.33 32.10 10.95
CA VAL A 587 31.28 32.34 12.40
C VAL A 587 32.53 33.14 12.81
N PRO A 588 32.61 34.44 12.47
CA PRO A 588 33.85 35.21 12.54
C PRO A 588 34.39 35.39 13.96
N THR A 589 33.53 35.36 14.97
CA THR A 589 33.90 35.51 16.39
C THR A 589 33.92 34.18 17.16
N GLY A 590 33.74 33.05 16.48
CA GLY A 590 33.51 31.75 17.13
C GLY A 590 32.10 31.63 17.74
N LEU A 591 31.81 30.49 18.38
CA LEU A 591 30.56 30.27 19.13
C LEU A 591 30.86 30.30 20.64
N GLU A 592 29.96 30.93 21.42
CA GLU A 592 30.12 31.01 22.89
C GLU A 592 29.59 29.78 23.62
N ALA A 593 28.40 29.28 23.27
CA ALA A 593 27.74 28.13 23.92
C ALA A 593 26.59 27.58 23.06
N PHE A 594 26.19 26.35 23.34
CA PHE A 594 24.95 25.73 22.88
C PHE A 594 23.94 25.61 24.04
N SER A 595 22.70 25.23 23.72
CA SER A 595 21.68 24.92 24.72
C SER A 595 22.02 23.62 25.44
N ASP A 596 21.90 23.61 26.77
CA ASP A 596 22.05 22.39 27.59
C ASP A 596 20.89 21.41 27.37
N GLU A 597 19.79 21.83 26.72
CA GLU A 597 18.67 20.96 26.37
C GLU A 597 18.84 20.19 25.05
N LEU A 598 19.99 20.31 24.39
CA LEU A 598 20.21 19.71 23.07
C LEU A 598 20.20 18.17 23.13
N ARG A 599 19.30 17.54 22.37
CA ARG A 599 19.18 16.07 22.20
C ARG A 599 19.71 15.61 20.84
N TYR A 600 19.60 16.47 19.83
CA TYR A 600 20.03 16.20 18.46
C TYR A 600 20.82 17.37 17.89
N LEU A 601 22.03 17.08 17.39
CA LEU A 601 22.89 18.05 16.73
C LEU A 601 23.44 17.48 15.43
N GLU A 602 22.91 17.94 14.30
CA GLU A 602 23.49 17.73 12.98
C GLU A 602 23.98 19.07 12.40
N TRP A 603 25.27 19.15 12.05
CA TRP A 603 25.84 20.31 11.38
C TRP A 603 26.86 19.91 10.32
N CYS A 604 26.39 19.82 9.08
CA CYS A 604 27.24 19.53 7.93
C CYS A 604 28.15 20.73 7.63
N ARG A 605 29.45 20.45 7.40
CA ARG A 605 30.49 21.47 7.11
C ARG A 605 30.64 22.49 8.22
N TYR A 606 30.68 22.03 9.48
CA TYR A 606 30.94 22.91 10.61
C TYR A 606 32.28 23.66 10.42
N PRO A 607 32.29 25.00 10.54
CA PRO A 607 33.41 25.82 10.05
C PRO A 607 34.56 26.01 11.06
N LEU A 608 34.34 25.70 12.34
CA LEU A 608 35.36 25.90 13.38
C LEU A 608 36.20 24.63 13.58
N SER A 609 37.41 24.82 14.11
CA SER A 609 38.37 23.73 14.38
C SER A 609 38.03 22.90 15.62
N SER A 610 37.18 23.41 16.51
CA SER A 610 36.68 22.74 17.73
C SER A 610 35.35 23.33 18.16
N LEU A 611 34.61 22.60 19.00
CA LEU A 611 33.41 23.10 19.66
C LEU A 611 33.78 24.08 20.81
N PRO A 612 32.84 24.95 21.22
CA PRO A 612 33.06 25.84 22.36
C PRO A 612 33.45 25.07 23.62
N SER A 613 34.36 25.62 24.42
CA SER A 613 34.80 24.98 25.67
C SER A 613 33.69 24.84 26.72
N THR A 614 32.57 25.53 26.55
CA THR A 614 31.35 25.47 27.35
C THR A 614 30.35 24.42 26.87
N PHE A 615 30.68 23.65 25.82
CA PHE A 615 29.79 22.66 25.26
C PHE A 615 29.68 21.42 26.15
N PHE A 616 28.45 21.07 26.54
CA PHE A 616 28.12 19.88 27.32
C PHE A 616 27.18 18.95 26.52
N ALA A 617 27.57 17.68 26.36
CA ALA A 617 26.82 16.68 25.62
C ALA A 617 26.01 15.70 26.51
N GLU A 618 25.77 16.03 27.78
CA GLU A 618 25.13 15.13 28.77
C GLU A 618 23.77 14.59 28.28
N LYS A 619 22.95 15.46 27.70
CA LYS A 619 21.59 15.12 27.21
C LYS A 619 21.58 14.70 25.73
N LEU A 620 22.71 14.75 25.05
CA LEU A 620 22.78 14.53 23.60
C LEU A 620 22.62 13.05 23.26
N VAL A 621 21.74 12.74 22.30
CA VAL A 621 21.47 11.36 21.83
C VAL A 621 22.12 11.11 20.48
N GLU A 622 22.07 12.08 19.57
CA GLU A 622 22.68 11.98 18.26
C GLU A 622 23.53 13.22 17.95
N PHE A 623 24.77 12.96 17.56
CA PHE A 623 25.76 13.96 17.22
C PHE A 623 26.32 13.69 15.83
N SER A 624 26.15 14.62 14.90
CA SER A 624 26.54 14.47 13.51
C SER A 624 27.16 15.76 12.99
N MET A 625 28.42 15.73 12.57
CA MET A 625 29.11 16.88 11.98
C MET A 625 29.93 16.48 10.75
N PRO A 626 29.31 15.90 9.71
CA PRO A 626 30.04 15.43 8.56
C PRO A 626 30.69 16.59 7.79
N GLN A 627 31.80 16.32 7.10
CA GLN A 627 32.54 17.28 6.26
C GLN A 627 33.07 18.52 6.99
N SER A 628 33.27 18.43 8.30
CA SER A 628 33.62 19.58 9.14
C SER A 628 35.12 19.88 9.17
N GLN A 629 35.47 21.10 9.56
CA GLN A 629 36.87 21.55 9.72
C GLN A 629 37.45 21.24 11.10
N VAL A 630 36.76 20.42 11.89
CA VAL A 630 37.19 20.06 13.24
C VAL A 630 38.50 19.28 13.20
N SER A 631 39.49 19.74 13.97
CA SER A 631 40.74 19.01 14.21
C SER A 631 40.70 18.24 15.52
N LYS A 632 39.94 18.77 16.50
CA LYS A 632 39.62 18.17 17.79
C LYS A 632 38.21 18.60 18.19
N LEU A 633 37.39 17.70 18.74
CA LEU A 633 36.01 18.03 19.12
C LEU A 633 35.93 18.96 20.33
N TRP A 634 36.43 18.50 21.48
CA TRP A 634 36.44 19.21 22.75
C TRP A 634 37.57 18.69 23.66
N ASP A 635 37.88 19.45 24.71
CA ASP A 635 38.85 19.07 25.73
C ASP A 635 38.19 18.36 26.92
N GLY A 636 38.92 17.40 27.51
CA GLY A 636 38.48 16.66 28.70
C GLY A 636 37.47 15.54 28.42
N VAL A 637 37.04 14.88 29.50
CA VAL A 637 36.07 13.78 29.47
C VAL A 637 34.67 14.33 29.77
N GLN A 638 33.74 14.16 28.84
CA GLN A 638 32.34 14.56 29.01
C GLN A 638 31.48 13.41 29.52
N ASP A 639 30.37 13.72 30.20
CA ASP A 639 29.31 12.74 30.41
C ASP A 639 28.54 12.57 29.11
N LEU A 640 28.52 11.34 28.58
CA LEU A 640 27.95 11.00 27.27
C LEU A 640 26.96 9.83 27.40
N VAL A 641 26.38 9.65 28.60
CA VAL A 641 25.53 8.50 28.91
C VAL A 641 24.33 8.36 27.97
N ASN A 642 23.79 9.46 27.45
CA ASN A 642 22.62 9.41 26.55
C ASN A 642 22.97 9.24 25.06
N LEU A 643 24.26 9.37 24.70
CA LEU A 643 24.71 9.42 23.32
C LEU A 643 24.70 8.04 22.68
N LYS A 644 23.98 7.90 21.56
CA LYS A 644 23.83 6.65 20.79
C LYS A 644 24.54 6.67 19.46
N ILE A 645 24.61 7.83 18.80
CA ILE A 645 25.19 7.96 17.45
C ILE A 645 26.17 9.13 17.42
N ILE A 646 27.38 8.88 16.92
CA ILE A 646 28.35 9.90 16.52
C ILE A 646 28.70 9.70 15.04
N ASN A 647 28.50 10.74 14.22
CA ASN A 647 28.95 10.80 12.83
C ASN A 647 29.88 12.01 12.61
N LEU A 648 31.14 11.74 12.31
CA LEU A 648 32.19 12.70 11.98
C LEU A 648 32.77 12.44 10.59
N SER A 649 32.02 11.75 9.73
CA SER A 649 32.50 11.36 8.41
C SER A 649 33.03 12.56 7.62
N GLN A 650 34.11 12.36 6.86
CA GLN A 650 34.78 13.37 6.03
C GLN A 650 35.35 14.57 6.80
N CYS A 651 35.54 14.48 8.13
CA CYS A 651 36.31 15.46 8.89
C CYS A 651 37.81 15.29 8.63
N ASN A 652 38.28 15.78 7.47
CA ASN A 652 39.64 15.54 6.97
C ASN A 652 40.74 16.09 7.90
N GLN A 653 40.44 17.07 8.75
CA GLN A 653 41.40 17.67 9.68
C GLN A 653 41.43 16.98 11.06
N LEU A 654 40.50 16.07 11.33
CA LEU A 654 40.38 15.41 12.63
C LEU A 654 41.63 14.56 12.89
N VAL A 655 42.37 14.89 13.95
CA VAL A 655 43.64 14.22 14.29
C VAL A 655 43.45 13.16 15.37
N GLU A 656 42.62 13.46 16.37
CA GLU A 656 42.33 12.62 17.52
C GLU A 656 40.83 12.66 17.87
N LEU A 657 40.32 11.54 18.41
CA LEU A 657 39.00 11.49 19.03
C LEU A 657 39.10 11.82 20.52
N PRO A 658 38.06 12.45 21.12
CA PRO A 658 38.01 12.64 22.56
C PRO A 658 37.89 11.30 23.30
N ASP A 659 38.10 11.31 24.61
CA ASP A 659 37.82 10.16 25.45
C ASP A 659 36.31 9.87 25.49
N LEU A 660 35.91 8.72 24.95
CA LEU A 660 34.53 8.23 24.89
C LEU A 660 34.23 7.18 25.97
N SER A 661 35.06 7.07 27.02
CA SER A 661 34.90 6.09 28.10
C SER A 661 33.54 6.18 28.83
N LYS A 662 32.95 7.38 28.90
CA LYS A 662 31.62 7.62 29.50
C LYS A 662 30.45 7.49 28.51
N ALA A 663 30.69 7.18 27.24
CA ALA A 663 29.64 7.00 26.24
C ALA A 663 29.06 5.58 26.30
N THR A 664 28.51 5.20 27.46
CA THR A 664 28.14 3.81 27.76
C THR A 664 26.97 3.26 26.96
N ASN A 665 26.19 4.12 26.30
CA ASN A 665 25.06 3.76 25.43
C ASN A 665 25.33 4.00 23.94
N LEU A 666 26.58 4.32 23.55
CA LEU A 666 26.93 4.58 22.16
C LEU A 666 26.80 3.28 21.34
N GLU A 667 26.03 3.34 20.25
CA GLU A 667 25.75 2.21 19.36
C GLU A 667 26.46 2.35 18.01
N VAL A 668 26.64 3.58 17.51
CA VAL A 668 27.23 3.85 16.19
C VAL A 668 28.28 4.95 16.30
N LEU A 669 29.49 4.67 15.78
CA LEU A 669 30.54 5.65 15.57
C LEU A 669 31.01 5.59 14.11
N ASP A 670 30.77 6.66 13.36
CA ASP A 670 31.23 6.82 11.99
C ASP A 670 32.25 7.96 11.90
N VAL A 671 33.50 7.62 11.61
CA VAL A 671 34.61 8.54 11.35
C VAL A 671 35.21 8.29 9.97
N SER A 672 34.41 7.73 9.05
CA SER A 672 34.84 7.43 7.68
C SER A 672 35.39 8.68 6.98
N PHE A 673 36.35 8.52 6.08
CA PHE A 673 37.03 9.57 5.33
C PHE A 673 37.72 10.64 6.21
N CYS A 674 37.96 10.38 7.50
CA CYS A 674 38.79 11.25 8.34
C CYS A 674 40.28 11.00 8.04
N LYS A 675 40.79 11.61 6.97
CA LYS A 675 42.17 11.42 6.47
C LYS A 675 43.26 11.88 7.44
N GLY A 676 42.92 12.76 8.38
CA GLY A 676 43.83 13.27 9.42
C GLY A 676 44.04 12.31 10.59
N LEU A 677 43.14 11.34 10.78
CA LEU A 677 43.11 10.48 11.96
C LEU A 677 44.26 9.48 11.90
N CYS A 678 45.17 9.56 12.89
CA CYS A 678 46.36 8.71 12.95
C CYS A 678 46.17 7.49 13.85
N GLU A 679 45.43 7.65 14.96
CA GLU A 679 45.23 6.63 15.99
C GLU A 679 43.79 6.64 16.48
N LEU A 680 43.28 5.47 16.88
CA LEU A 680 41.97 5.33 17.51
C LEU A 680 42.12 5.38 19.03
N HIS A 681 41.37 6.25 19.70
CA HIS A 681 41.40 6.32 21.16
C HIS A 681 40.97 4.96 21.78
N PRO A 682 41.73 4.38 22.74
CA PRO A 682 41.46 3.03 23.27
C PRO A 682 40.07 2.85 23.89
N SER A 683 39.47 3.93 24.40
CA SER A 683 38.13 3.89 24.99
C SER A 683 37.06 3.41 23.99
N VAL A 684 37.22 3.69 22.69
CA VAL A 684 36.22 3.37 21.65
C VAL A 684 35.90 1.88 21.61
N LEU A 685 36.93 1.04 21.69
CA LEU A 685 36.78 -0.41 21.63
C LEU A 685 36.26 -1.01 22.96
N SER A 686 36.29 -0.21 24.04
CA SER A 686 35.84 -0.61 25.37
C SER A 686 34.36 -0.29 25.63
N ILE A 687 33.68 0.36 24.69
CA ILE A 687 32.28 0.75 24.82
C ILE A 687 31.38 -0.51 24.78
N PRO A 688 30.54 -0.74 25.81
CA PRO A 688 29.80 -2.00 25.97
C PRO A 688 28.61 -2.18 25.01
N THR A 689 28.14 -1.09 24.38
CA THR A 689 26.96 -1.07 23.51
C THR A 689 27.28 -0.80 22.04
N LEU A 690 28.54 -0.52 21.70
CA LEU A 690 28.95 -0.13 20.35
C LEU A 690 28.70 -1.30 19.39
N LYS A 691 27.81 -1.10 18.41
CA LYS A 691 27.42 -2.11 17.41
C LYS A 691 28.13 -1.87 16.09
N ASN A 692 28.28 -0.61 15.67
CA ASN A 692 28.84 -0.25 14.37
C ASN A 692 29.98 0.75 14.53
N LEU A 693 31.16 0.40 13.99
CA LEU A 693 32.32 1.28 13.92
C LEU A 693 32.80 1.39 12.46
N SER A 694 32.73 2.59 11.91
CA SER A 694 33.19 2.88 10.54
C SER A 694 34.42 3.79 10.57
N LEU A 695 35.55 3.26 10.08
CA LEU A 695 36.85 3.91 9.95
C LEU A 695 37.30 3.96 8.48
N SER A 696 36.40 3.68 7.53
CA SER A 696 36.74 3.59 6.12
C SER A 696 37.45 4.87 5.63
N TRP A 697 38.45 4.76 4.78
CA TRP A 697 39.23 5.85 4.19
C TRP A 697 39.97 6.75 5.19
N CYS A 698 40.21 6.28 6.42
CA CYS A 698 41.17 6.88 7.36
C CYS A 698 42.61 6.55 6.95
N GLN A 699 43.13 7.27 5.94
CA GLN A 699 44.39 6.92 5.26
C GLN A 699 45.65 6.96 6.13
N LYS A 700 45.66 7.76 7.21
CA LYS A 700 46.79 7.86 8.15
C LYS A 700 46.69 6.90 9.34
N LEU A 701 45.57 6.21 9.49
CA LEU A 701 45.34 5.29 10.59
C LEU A 701 46.32 4.11 10.46
N ASN A 702 47.25 3.99 11.41
CA ASN A 702 48.34 3.01 11.33
C ASN A 702 48.09 1.74 12.15
N SER A 703 47.36 1.86 13.25
CA SER A 703 47.13 0.80 14.22
C SER A 703 45.75 0.90 14.85
N VAL A 704 45.11 -0.24 15.01
CA VAL A 704 43.87 -0.39 15.77
C VAL A 704 44.03 -1.58 16.71
N LYS A 705 44.30 -1.28 17.97
CA LYS A 705 44.53 -2.28 19.02
C LYS A 705 43.54 -2.08 20.15
N GLY A 706 42.87 -3.15 20.55
CA GLY A 706 42.04 -3.21 21.76
C GLY A 706 42.55 -4.28 22.68
N GLU A 707 43.00 -3.89 23.88
CA GLU A 707 43.32 -4.86 24.95
C GLU A 707 42.06 -5.53 25.52
N ILE A 708 40.89 -4.94 25.26
CA ILE A 708 39.59 -5.36 25.80
C ILE A 708 38.73 -5.94 24.67
N HIS A 709 38.14 -7.10 24.94
CA HIS A 709 37.19 -7.77 24.06
C HIS A 709 35.87 -6.99 24.02
N SER A 710 35.48 -6.49 22.84
CA SER A 710 34.20 -5.81 22.67
C SER A 710 33.07 -6.83 22.72
N LYS A 711 32.01 -6.57 23.49
CA LYS A 711 30.92 -7.54 23.65
C LYS A 711 29.78 -7.38 22.64
N SER A 712 29.66 -6.20 22.04
CA SER A 712 28.47 -5.80 21.26
C SER A 712 28.76 -5.45 19.79
N LEU A 713 30.04 -5.37 19.40
CA LEU A 713 30.43 -4.88 18.07
C LEU A 713 30.04 -5.89 17.00
N LYS A 714 29.11 -5.48 16.11
CA LYS A 714 28.54 -6.27 15.02
C LYS A 714 29.16 -5.93 13.67
N ARG A 715 29.47 -4.65 13.43
CA ARG A 715 30.00 -4.18 12.15
C ARG A 715 31.25 -3.34 12.34
N LEU A 716 32.29 -3.66 11.58
CA LEU A 716 33.56 -2.95 11.60
C LEU A 716 34.08 -2.74 10.17
N ASP A 717 34.32 -1.48 9.80
CA ASP A 717 34.75 -1.10 8.45
C ASP A 717 36.07 -0.31 8.45
N PHE A 718 37.08 -0.87 7.78
CA PHE A 718 38.41 -0.28 7.55
C PHE A 718 38.69 0.00 6.07
N GLY A 719 37.69 -0.08 5.20
CA GLY A 719 37.93 0.00 3.76
C GLY A 719 38.63 1.30 3.36
N GLY A 720 39.78 1.25 2.70
CA GLY A 720 40.57 2.40 2.25
C GLY A 720 41.58 2.92 3.28
N CYS A 721 41.75 2.22 4.42
CA CYS A 721 42.83 2.49 5.37
C CYS A 721 44.16 1.95 4.84
N SER A 722 44.86 2.76 4.04
CA SER A 722 46.07 2.34 3.33
C SER A 722 47.32 2.21 4.20
N SER A 723 47.33 2.80 5.41
CA SER A 723 48.48 2.76 6.33
C SER A 723 48.28 1.77 7.48
N LEU A 724 47.15 1.05 7.52
CA LEU A 724 46.84 0.13 8.61
C LEU A 724 47.76 -1.10 8.53
N GLU A 725 48.70 -1.19 9.46
CA GLU A 725 49.67 -2.30 9.56
C GLU A 725 49.34 -3.26 10.70
N GLU A 726 48.74 -2.75 11.79
CA GLU A 726 48.45 -3.53 13.00
C GLU A 726 46.96 -3.52 13.32
N PHE A 727 46.37 -4.71 13.47
CA PHE A 727 44.97 -4.90 13.82
C PHE A 727 44.82 -6.00 14.88
N SER A 728 44.26 -5.66 16.04
CA SER A 728 43.94 -6.60 17.11
C SER A 728 42.66 -6.15 17.81
N VAL A 729 41.51 -6.49 17.21
CA VAL A 729 40.20 -6.31 17.82
C VAL A 729 39.59 -7.69 17.98
N THR A 730 38.93 -7.96 19.11
CA THR A 730 38.17 -9.19 19.33
C THR A 730 36.75 -8.83 19.77
N SER A 731 35.75 -9.55 19.25
CA SER A 731 34.33 -9.36 19.58
C SER A 731 33.54 -10.67 19.43
N GLY A 732 32.65 -10.94 20.38
CA GLY A 732 31.79 -12.13 20.37
C GLY A 732 30.53 -12.01 19.51
N GLU A 733 30.23 -10.83 18.97
CA GLU A 733 29.03 -10.53 18.18
C GLU A 733 29.32 -10.05 16.75
N LEU A 734 30.59 -10.02 16.33
CA LEU A 734 30.99 -9.46 15.04
C LEU A 734 30.35 -10.26 13.90
N SER A 735 29.54 -9.60 13.08
CA SER A 735 28.84 -10.18 11.93
C SER A 735 29.39 -9.69 10.59
N CYS A 736 29.89 -8.46 10.51
CA CYS A 736 30.41 -7.86 9.27
C CYS A 736 31.78 -7.24 9.50
N LEU A 737 32.75 -7.57 8.64
CA LEU A 737 34.11 -7.04 8.67
C LEU A 737 34.59 -6.64 7.28
N TYR A 738 34.97 -5.38 7.10
CA TYR A 738 35.35 -4.82 5.80
C TYR A 738 36.77 -4.22 5.81
N PHE A 739 37.57 -4.56 4.80
CA PHE A 739 38.95 -4.12 4.57
C PHE A 739 39.17 -3.61 3.13
N ILE A 740 38.09 -3.27 2.41
CA ILE A 740 38.11 -2.95 0.98
C ILE A 740 39.21 -1.92 0.64
N PHE A 741 40.06 -2.10 -0.38
CA PHE A 741 41.19 -1.17 -0.71
C PHE A 741 42.26 -1.01 0.39
N SER A 742 42.37 -1.95 1.34
CA SER A 742 43.44 -1.93 2.33
C SER A 742 44.76 -2.51 1.77
N ARG A 743 45.88 -2.22 2.44
CA ARG A 743 47.22 -2.75 2.14
C ARG A 743 47.64 -3.90 3.05
N ILE A 744 46.68 -4.53 3.72
CA ILE A 744 46.95 -5.71 4.55
C ILE A 744 47.59 -6.83 3.72
N LYS A 745 48.66 -7.42 4.27
CA LYS A 745 49.41 -8.52 3.63
C LYS A 745 48.89 -9.90 4.03
N SER A 746 48.44 -10.01 5.26
CA SER A 746 47.78 -11.18 5.84
C SER A 746 46.82 -10.72 6.94
N LEU A 747 45.87 -11.58 7.26
CA LEU A 747 44.93 -11.41 8.36
C LEU A 747 45.42 -12.21 9.58
N PRO A 748 45.38 -11.67 10.81
CA PRO A 748 45.77 -12.40 12.00
C PRO A 748 44.95 -13.69 12.19
N ASN A 749 45.60 -14.80 12.59
CA ASN A 749 44.92 -16.09 12.81
C ASN A 749 43.89 -16.03 13.94
N GLU A 750 44.04 -15.07 14.86
CA GLU A 750 43.10 -14.76 15.94
C GLU A 750 41.70 -14.40 15.40
N LEU A 751 41.59 -13.98 14.13
CA LEU A 751 40.31 -13.76 13.45
C LEU A 751 39.49 -15.05 13.30
N CYS A 752 40.12 -16.22 13.25
CA CYS A 752 39.38 -17.49 13.20
C CYS A 752 38.55 -17.76 14.48
N GLY A 753 38.68 -16.95 15.53
CA GLY A 753 37.83 -16.97 16.72
C GLY A 753 36.47 -16.27 16.58
N PHE A 754 36.20 -15.57 15.46
CA PHE A 754 34.91 -14.90 15.21
C PHE A 754 33.84 -15.85 14.67
N ILE A 755 33.32 -16.72 15.54
CA ILE A 755 32.33 -17.74 15.19
C ILE A 755 31.02 -17.11 14.64
N THR A 756 30.74 -15.84 14.97
CA THR A 756 29.53 -15.10 14.54
C THR A 756 29.63 -14.39 13.19
N LEU A 757 30.81 -14.34 12.56
CA LEU A 757 31.02 -13.55 11.35
C LEU A 757 30.17 -14.10 10.20
N GLU A 758 29.35 -13.24 9.58
CA GLU A 758 28.50 -13.58 8.43
C GLU A 758 29.03 -13.01 7.12
N GLU A 759 29.76 -11.89 7.17
CA GLU A 759 30.29 -11.21 5.97
C GLU A 759 31.73 -10.73 6.18
N LEU A 760 32.61 -11.10 5.26
CA LEU A 760 34.00 -10.65 5.17
C LEU A 760 34.27 -10.05 3.78
N ASN A 761 34.62 -8.77 3.73
CA ASN A 761 34.94 -8.09 2.47
C ASN A 761 36.39 -7.59 2.46
N LEU A 762 37.20 -8.20 1.61
CA LEU A 762 38.62 -7.94 1.38
C LEU A 762 38.87 -7.42 -0.05
N ALA A 763 37.84 -6.96 -0.77
CA ALA A 763 38.00 -6.52 -2.14
C ALA A 763 39.08 -5.43 -2.29
N CYS A 764 39.81 -5.45 -3.39
CA CYS A 764 40.89 -4.54 -3.73
C CYS A 764 42.07 -4.53 -2.75
N CYS A 765 42.25 -5.58 -1.92
CA CYS A 765 43.46 -5.77 -1.12
C CYS A 765 44.59 -6.32 -1.99
N SER A 766 45.25 -5.45 -2.76
CA SER A 766 46.23 -5.88 -3.78
C SER A 766 47.49 -6.54 -3.22
N GLU A 767 47.83 -6.27 -1.95
CA GLU A 767 49.00 -6.82 -1.25
C GLU A 767 48.69 -8.07 -0.43
N LEU A 768 47.43 -8.52 -0.38
CA LEU A 768 47.03 -9.74 0.34
C LEU A 768 47.64 -10.96 -0.33
N ILE A 769 48.55 -11.66 0.35
CA ILE A 769 49.28 -12.82 -0.19
C ILE A 769 48.55 -14.13 0.17
N GLU A 770 48.06 -14.21 1.41
CA GLU A 770 47.46 -15.42 1.97
C GLU A 770 46.28 -15.08 2.89
N LEU A 771 45.32 -16.01 2.93
CA LEU A 771 44.20 -16.01 3.87
C LEU A 771 44.53 -16.91 5.07
N PRO A 772 43.88 -16.71 6.24
CA PRO A 772 44.09 -17.56 7.40
C PRO A 772 43.83 -19.03 7.08
N HIS A 773 44.74 -19.93 7.47
CA HIS A 773 44.65 -21.36 7.11
C HIS A 773 43.38 -22.06 7.66
N ASN A 774 42.76 -21.52 8.71
CA ASN A 774 41.57 -22.09 9.36
C ASN A 774 40.28 -21.30 9.04
N LEU A 775 40.07 -20.85 7.79
CA LEU A 775 38.84 -20.17 7.39
C LEU A 775 37.58 -21.02 7.63
N LYS A 776 37.68 -22.35 7.60
CA LYS A 776 36.56 -23.24 7.95
C LYS A 776 36.01 -23.06 9.37
N ALA A 777 36.77 -22.46 10.29
CA ALA A 777 36.31 -22.16 11.65
C ALA A 777 35.21 -21.08 11.69
N PHE A 778 35.04 -20.27 10.64
CA PHE A 778 33.97 -19.28 10.54
C PHE A 778 32.61 -19.93 10.22
N SER A 779 32.07 -20.69 11.18
CA SER A 779 30.87 -21.53 10.99
C SER A 779 29.60 -20.82 10.50
N ARG A 780 29.53 -19.48 10.58
CA ARG A 780 28.39 -18.66 10.14
C ARG A 780 28.68 -17.77 8.93
N LEU A 781 29.88 -17.83 8.35
CA LEU A 781 30.27 -16.95 7.24
C LEU A 781 29.44 -17.28 6.02
N LYS A 782 28.61 -16.33 5.57
CA LYS A 782 27.73 -16.44 4.40
C LYS A 782 28.31 -15.74 3.18
N SER A 783 29.14 -14.71 3.34
CA SER A 783 29.64 -13.92 2.22
C SER A 783 31.12 -13.59 2.35
N LEU A 784 31.90 -13.96 1.35
CA LEU A 784 33.33 -13.67 1.23
C LEU A 784 33.63 -12.95 -0.10
N THR A 785 34.16 -11.73 -0.02
CA THR A 785 34.52 -10.92 -1.20
C THR A 785 36.02 -10.67 -1.21
N LEU A 786 36.71 -11.13 -2.26
CA LEU A 786 38.14 -11.09 -2.53
C LEU A 786 38.46 -10.40 -3.88
N ASN A 787 37.48 -9.79 -4.55
CA ASN A 787 37.67 -9.15 -5.87
C ASN A 787 38.92 -8.27 -5.91
N SER A 788 39.71 -8.27 -6.98
CA SER A 788 40.95 -7.50 -7.15
C SER A 788 42.05 -7.74 -6.10
N CYS A 789 42.08 -8.91 -5.43
CA CYS A 789 43.23 -9.33 -4.61
C CYS A 789 44.34 -9.92 -5.48
N SER A 790 45.08 -9.06 -6.19
CA SER A 790 46.03 -9.47 -7.25
C SER A 790 47.22 -10.31 -6.79
N SER A 791 47.59 -10.28 -5.50
CA SER A 791 48.72 -11.05 -4.94
C SER A 791 48.32 -12.36 -4.29
N LEU A 792 47.01 -12.61 -4.13
CA LEU A 792 46.49 -13.79 -3.46
C LEU A 792 46.77 -15.03 -4.30
N ARG A 793 47.44 -16.04 -3.72
CA ARG A 793 47.82 -17.27 -4.44
C ARG A 793 46.89 -18.45 -4.24
N TYR A 794 46.30 -18.58 -3.05
CA TYR A 794 45.51 -19.75 -2.68
C TYR A 794 44.31 -19.34 -1.82
N ILE A 795 43.15 -19.98 -2.02
CA ILE A 795 42.00 -19.88 -1.13
C ILE A 795 41.90 -21.17 -0.31
N PRO A 796 42.03 -21.12 1.03
CA PRO A 796 41.96 -22.30 1.89
C PRO A 796 40.52 -22.82 2.04
N GLU A 797 40.36 -23.97 2.68
CA GLU A 797 39.06 -24.61 2.94
C GLU A 797 38.06 -23.64 3.59
N LEU A 798 36.90 -23.47 2.93
CA LEU A 798 35.84 -22.55 3.37
C LEU A 798 34.76 -23.27 4.19
N PRO A 799 34.06 -22.55 5.09
CA PRO A 799 33.02 -23.15 5.91
C PRO A 799 31.77 -23.53 5.09
N PRO A 800 31.00 -24.55 5.52
CA PRO A 800 29.77 -25.01 4.87
C PRO A 800 28.60 -24.00 4.93
N SER A 801 28.80 -22.81 5.50
CA SER A 801 27.82 -21.73 5.56
C SER A 801 27.91 -20.71 4.42
N ILE A 802 28.98 -20.73 3.61
CA ILE A 802 29.20 -19.74 2.53
C ILE A 802 28.07 -19.79 1.51
N GLU A 803 27.38 -18.68 1.30
CA GLU A 803 26.37 -18.50 0.25
C GLU A 803 26.92 -17.72 -0.96
N LYS A 804 27.85 -16.79 -0.72
CA LYS A 804 28.41 -15.87 -1.72
C LYS A 804 29.95 -15.85 -1.67
N LEU A 805 30.61 -16.07 -2.81
CA LEU A 805 32.06 -15.99 -2.96
C LEU A 805 32.44 -15.20 -4.21
N PHE A 806 33.07 -14.04 -4.05
CA PHE A 806 33.49 -13.21 -5.19
C PHE A 806 35.00 -13.02 -5.16
N ALA A 807 35.73 -13.57 -6.12
CA ALA A 807 37.18 -13.45 -6.25
C ALA A 807 37.58 -13.01 -7.67
N ALA A 808 36.86 -12.06 -8.26
CA ALA A 808 37.22 -11.48 -9.55
C ALA A 808 38.63 -10.83 -9.50
N ASP A 809 39.34 -10.70 -10.62
CA ASP A 809 40.63 -10.01 -10.76
C ASP A 809 41.76 -10.47 -9.80
N CYS A 810 41.68 -11.68 -9.26
CA CYS A 810 42.77 -12.29 -8.48
C CYS A 810 43.80 -12.93 -9.43
N THR A 811 44.62 -12.11 -10.08
CA THR A 811 45.50 -12.55 -11.19
C THR A 811 46.60 -13.53 -10.79
N SER A 812 46.99 -13.57 -9.51
CA SER A 812 47.98 -14.52 -8.97
C SER A 812 47.37 -15.78 -8.38
N LEU A 813 46.04 -15.94 -8.40
CA LEU A 813 45.36 -17.09 -7.78
C LEU A 813 45.67 -18.36 -8.59
N GLU A 814 46.38 -19.29 -7.95
CA GLU A 814 46.88 -20.54 -8.54
C GLU A 814 45.93 -21.72 -8.28
N SER A 815 45.37 -21.84 -7.08
CA SER A 815 44.42 -22.91 -6.76
C SER A 815 43.39 -22.52 -5.70
N ILE A 816 42.30 -23.27 -5.65
CA ILE A 816 41.26 -23.21 -4.60
C ILE A 816 41.15 -24.56 -3.89
N PHE A 817 40.58 -24.58 -2.69
CA PHE A 817 40.19 -25.82 -2.01
C PHE A 817 39.16 -26.61 -2.83
N SER A 818 39.13 -27.93 -2.66
CA SER A 818 38.15 -28.75 -3.39
C SER A 818 36.74 -28.41 -2.94
N LEU A 819 35.91 -27.99 -3.88
CA LEU A 819 34.50 -27.69 -3.64
C LEU A 819 33.69 -28.97 -3.34
N LYS A 820 34.30 -30.15 -3.55
CA LYS A 820 33.70 -31.46 -3.34
C LYS A 820 33.53 -31.87 -1.88
N GLU A 821 34.28 -31.30 -0.95
CA GLU A 821 34.13 -31.66 0.47
C GLU A 821 33.09 -30.78 1.18
N VAL A 822 32.63 -29.70 0.53
CA VAL A 822 31.81 -28.67 1.16
C VAL A 822 30.31 -28.79 0.78
N PHE A 823 29.91 -29.87 0.10
CA PHE A 823 28.60 -30.12 -0.55
C PHE A 823 27.28 -29.95 0.27
N SER A 824 27.30 -29.40 1.49
CA SER A 824 26.12 -29.08 2.31
C SER A 824 25.60 -27.63 2.18
N LEU A 825 26.22 -26.80 1.35
CA LEU A 825 25.97 -25.34 1.34
C LEU A 825 24.71 -24.88 0.61
N ASN A 826 24.00 -23.90 1.16
CA ASN A 826 23.03 -23.06 0.45
C ASN A 826 23.70 -22.00 -0.47
N ARG A 827 24.58 -22.39 -1.40
CA ARG A 827 25.32 -21.46 -2.28
C ARG A 827 24.46 -20.82 -3.36
N ARG A 828 24.56 -19.49 -3.50
CA ARG A 828 23.73 -18.66 -4.39
C ARG A 828 24.54 -17.94 -5.48
N ARG A 829 25.79 -17.52 -5.22
CA ARG A 829 26.61 -16.78 -6.22
C ARG A 829 28.10 -17.00 -6.03
N ILE A 830 28.82 -17.35 -7.10
CA ILE A 830 30.28 -17.52 -7.10
C ILE A 830 30.90 -16.86 -8.34
N SER A 831 31.96 -16.06 -8.17
CA SER A 831 32.65 -15.43 -9.31
C SER A 831 34.16 -15.52 -9.18
N PHE A 832 34.84 -15.95 -10.25
CA PHE A 832 36.30 -16.02 -10.36
C PHE A 832 36.80 -15.33 -11.64
N THR A 833 36.13 -14.24 -12.05
CA THR A 833 36.49 -13.47 -13.24
C THR A 833 37.97 -13.11 -13.23
N ASN A 834 38.69 -13.23 -14.34
CA ASN A 834 40.09 -12.77 -14.46
C ASN A 834 41.10 -13.41 -13.47
N CYS A 835 40.82 -14.60 -12.93
CA CYS A 835 41.77 -15.44 -12.20
C CYS A 835 42.60 -16.31 -13.17
N MET A 836 43.65 -15.72 -13.74
CA MET A 836 44.34 -16.27 -14.92
C MET A 836 45.28 -17.46 -14.63
N ARG A 837 45.61 -17.71 -13.37
CA ARG A 837 46.58 -18.75 -12.97
C ARG A 837 45.94 -19.97 -12.33
N LEU A 838 44.59 -20.02 -12.26
CA LEU A 838 43.88 -21.16 -11.71
C LEU A 838 44.26 -22.43 -12.46
N ASP A 839 44.66 -23.46 -11.72
CA ASP A 839 44.91 -24.78 -12.26
C ASP A 839 43.62 -25.42 -12.82
N LYS A 840 43.80 -26.48 -13.62
CA LYS A 840 42.68 -27.16 -14.28
C LYS A 840 41.75 -27.86 -13.29
N GLU A 841 42.27 -28.31 -12.15
CA GLU A 841 41.51 -29.01 -11.12
C GLU A 841 40.52 -28.05 -10.44
N SER A 842 41.00 -26.87 -10.06
CA SER A 842 40.22 -25.75 -9.53
C SER A 842 39.13 -25.28 -10.50
N LEU A 843 39.45 -25.16 -11.79
CA LEU A 843 38.47 -24.79 -12.82
C LEU A 843 37.38 -25.85 -12.98
N ASN A 844 37.75 -27.13 -12.96
CA ASN A 844 36.78 -28.22 -13.01
C ASN A 844 35.87 -28.23 -11.77
N ASP A 845 36.44 -28.01 -10.58
CA ASP A 845 35.67 -27.93 -9.35
C ASP A 845 34.64 -26.78 -9.37
N ILE A 846 34.99 -25.61 -9.92
CA ILE A 846 34.06 -24.47 -10.08
C ILE A 846 32.90 -24.85 -11.02
N ILE A 847 33.19 -25.52 -12.14
CA ILE A 847 32.19 -25.92 -13.13
C ILE A 847 31.28 -27.03 -12.56
N GLU A 848 31.85 -27.98 -11.82
CA GLU A 848 31.10 -29.05 -11.16
C GLU A 848 30.20 -28.51 -10.03
N ASP A 849 30.67 -27.55 -9.23
CA ASP A 849 29.87 -26.88 -8.19
C ASP A 849 28.68 -26.11 -8.79
N ALA A 850 28.90 -25.40 -9.89
CA ALA A 850 27.83 -24.70 -10.59
C ALA A 850 26.76 -25.67 -11.11
N HIS A 851 27.20 -26.77 -11.72
CA HIS A 851 26.33 -27.85 -12.20
C HIS A 851 25.49 -28.43 -11.05
N HIS A 852 26.10 -28.73 -9.90
CA HIS A 852 25.38 -29.27 -8.75
C HIS A 852 24.39 -28.26 -8.13
N THR A 853 24.79 -27.00 -8.00
CA THR A 853 23.96 -25.93 -7.41
C THR A 853 22.70 -25.68 -8.23
N ILE A 854 22.83 -25.62 -9.57
CA ILE A 854 21.70 -25.41 -10.48
C ILE A 854 20.66 -26.54 -10.32
N PHE A 855 21.13 -27.79 -10.31
CA PHE A 855 20.26 -28.97 -10.23
C PHE A 855 19.59 -29.11 -8.85
N ARG A 856 20.32 -28.79 -7.77
CA ARG A 856 19.76 -28.76 -6.41
C ARG A 856 18.69 -27.68 -6.24
N ASN A 857 18.92 -26.47 -6.74
CA ASN A 857 17.95 -25.37 -6.63
C ASN A 857 16.65 -25.68 -7.40
N MET A 858 16.74 -26.40 -8.52
CA MET A 858 15.55 -26.90 -9.23
C MET A 858 14.74 -27.90 -8.43
N LEU A 859 15.41 -28.83 -7.72
CA LEU A 859 14.75 -29.81 -6.85
C LEU A 859 14.04 -29.12 -5.66
N LEU A 860 14.66 -28.12 -5.05
CA LEU A 860 14.05 -27.36 -3.97
C LEU A 860 12.83 -26.57 -4.45
N TRP A 861 12.89 -25.97 -5.65
CA TRP A 861 11.76 -25.26 -6.24
C TRP A 861 10.56 -26.16 -6.52
N SER A 862 10.76 -27.33 -7.12
CA SER A 862 9.66 -28.25 -7.42
C SER A 862 8.95 -28.74 -6.16
N SER A 863 9.67 -28.83 -5.03
CA SER A 863 9.10 -29.15 -3.72
C SER A 863 8.33 -27.98 -3.06
N ALA A 864 8.64 -26.73 -3.40
CA ALA A 864 7.99 -25.55 -2.84
C ALA A 864 6.72 -25.16 -3.61
N SER A 865 6.69 -25.39 -4.93
CA SER A 865 5.55 -25.05 -5.80
C SER A 865 4.31 -25.93 -5.56
N SER A 866 4.48 -27.11 -4.94
CA SER A 866 3.41 -28.06 -4.61
C SER A 866 2.53 -27.64 -3.41
N TYR A 867 2.89 -26.56 -2.69
CA TYR A 867 2.14 -26.03 -1.54
C TYR A 867 1.30 -24.77 -1.83
N GLY A 868 1.20 -24.34 -3.10
CA GLY A 868 0.19 -23.38 -3.56
C GLY A 868 0.21 -21.95 -2.98
N SER A 869 1.24 -21.55 -2.22
CA SER A 869 1.23 -20.29 -1.46
C SER A 869 2.33 -19.27 -1.79
N TRP A 870 3.16 -19.45 -2.81
CA TRP A 870 4.22 -18.48 -3.12
C TRP A 870 4.30 -18.17 -4.61
N VAL A 871 3.73 -17.04 -5.01
CA VAL A 871 4.17 -16.29 -6.20
C VAL A 871 4.77 -15.01 -5.63
N PRO A 872 6.10 -14.78 -5.74
CA PRO A 872 6.68 -13.52 -5.30
C PRO A 872 6.13 -12.37 -6.16
N ASP A 873 5.80 -11.24 -5.55
CA ASP A 873 5.63 -9.98 -6.27
C ASP A 873 6.90 -9.68 -7.11
N GLU A 874 6.75 -9.06 -8.28
CA GLU A 874 7.88 -8.76 -9.19
C GLU A 874 8.98 -7.90 -8.55
N ASP A 875 8.70 -7.26 -7.41
CA ASP A 875 9.58 -6.33 -6.71
C ASP A 875 10.36 -6.95 -5.53
N ASP A 876 10.14 -8.23 -5.18
CA ASP A 876 10.94 -8.93 -4.16
C ASP A 876 12.11 -9.68 -4.84
N TRP A 877 13.34 -9.15 -4.70
CA TRP A 877 14.54 -9.65 -5.38
C TRP A 877 15.06 -10.93 -4.72
N ASP A 878 14.25 -11.98 -4.80
CA ASP A 878 14.58 -13.25 -4.20
C ASP A 878 15.61 -14.02 -5.03
N SER A 879 16.86 -13.57 -4.89
CA SER A 879 18.09 -14.18 -5.40
C SER A 879 18.40 -15.57 -4.81
N ARG A 880 17.49 -16.16 -4.02
CA ARG A 880 17.67 -17.46 -3.34
C ARG A 880 17.96 -18.64 -4.25
N PHE A 881 17.48 -18.62 -5.50
CA PHE A 881 17.58 -19.77 -6.43
C PHE A 881 18.38 -19.49 -7.71
N ASN A 882 19.03 -18.33 -7.81
CA ASN A 882 19.89 -18.04 -8.96
C ASN A 882 21.27 -18.67 -8.78
N CYS A 883 21.95 -18.93 -9.89
CA CYS A 883 23.36 -19.35 -9.90
C CYS A 883 24.05 -18.59 -11.04
N ASP A 884 25.08 -17.84 -10.72
CA ASP A 884 25.84 -17.01 -11.67
C ASP A 884 27.32 -17.39 -11.51
N VAL A 885 28.01 -17.77 -12.59
CA VAL A 885 29.42 -18.15 -12.62
C VAL A 885 30.13 -17.50 -13.79
N CYS A 886 31.31 -16.94 -13.54
CA CYS A 886 32.21 -16.38 -14.56
C CYS A 886 33.64 -16.83 -14.31
N HIS A 887 34.29 -17.38 -15.34
CA HIS A 887 35.70 -17.77 -15.30
C HIS A 887 36.41 -17.56 -16.65
N ALA A 888 37.74 -17.66 -16.64
CA ALA A 888 38.53 -17.65 -17.88
C ALA A 888 38.34 -18.97 -18.64
N GLY A 889 38.03 -18.89 -19.93
CA GLY A 889 37.82 -20.05 -20.79
C GLY A 889 37.41 -19.66 -22.19
N SER A 890 37.63 -20.54 -23.16
CA SER A 890 37.43 -20.27 -24.59
C SER A 890 36.33 -21.10 -25.24
N SER A 891 35.59 -21.90 -24.45
CA SER A 891 34.54 -22.77 -24.96
C SER A 891 33.44 -22.99 -23.92
N VAL A 892 32.21 -23.19 -24.37
CA VAL A 892 31.08 -23.63 -23.52
C VAL A 892 31.41 -25.00 -22.88
N PRO A 893 31.04 -25.25 -21.60
CA PRO A 893 31.31 -26.52 -20.92
C PRO A 893 30.77 -27.75 -21.68
N GLU A 894 31.51 -28.87 -21.65
CA GLU A 894 31.18 -30.06 -22.45
C GLU A 894 29.82 -30.71 -22.13
N TRP A 895 29.27 -30.47 -20.93
CA TRP A 895 27.97 -31.01 -20.52
C TRP A 895 26.76 -30.27 -21.12
N PHE A 896 26.95 -29.16 -21.85
CA PHE A 896 25.94 -28.58 -22.75
C PHE A 896 25.78 -29.49 -23.98
N ARG A 897 25.11 -30.63 -23.80
CA ARG A 897 24.92 -31.67 -24.83
C ARG A 897 24.35 -31.08 -26.12
N CYS A 898 25.14 -31.10 -27.20
CA CYS A 898 24.77 -30.78 -28.61
C CYS A 898 24.09 -29.43 -28.90
N GLN A 899 23.79 -28.59 -27.91
CA GLN A 899 23.03 -27.34 -28.04
C GLN A 899 23.91 -26.12 -27.78
N ARG A 900 25.00 -26.07 -28.55
CA ARG A 900 25.97 -24.99 -28.59
C ARG A 900 26.15 -24.54 -30.03
N ALA A 901 26.32 -23.24 -30.21
CA ALA A 901 26.46 -22.62 -31.53
C ALA A 901 27.62 -21.63 -31.53
N GLU A 902 28.34 -21.58 -32.64
CA GLU A 902 29.29 -20.50 -32.92
C GLU A 902 28.50 -19.21 -33.16
N GLY A 903 28.85 -18.15 -32.42
CA GLY A 903 28.16 -16.86 -32.44
C GLY A 903 27.14 -16.65 -31.31
N ALA A 904 26.26 -15.66 -31.50
CA ALA A 904 25.42 -15.11 -30.44
C ALA A 904 24.00 -15.73 -30.36
N SER A 905 23.70 -16.77 -31.14
CA SER A 905 22.37 -17.39 -31.15
C SER A 905 22.44 -18.90 -31.26
N VAL A 906 21.60 -19.59 -30.49
CA VAL A 906 21.45 -21.04 -30.53
C VAL A 906 19.97 -21.41 -30.61
N THR A 907 19.65 -22.39 -31.46
CA THR A 907 18.31 -22.96 -31.54
C THR A 907 18.30 -24.31 -30.84
N VAL A 908 17.38 -24.47 -29.90
CA VAL A 908 17.22 -25.66 -29.05
C VAL A 908 15.93 -26.37 -29.45
N GLU A 909 16.03 -27.67 -29.69
CA GLU A 909 14.87 -28.55 -29.79
C GLU A 909 14.48 -29.05 -28.40
N ILE A 910 13.22 -28.81 -28.00
CA ILE A 910 12.65 -29.30 -26.76
C ILE A 910 11.93 -30.62 -27.04
N GLU A 911 12.38 -31.68 -26.38
CA GLU A 911 11.84 -33.03 -26.50
C GLU A 911 10.60 -33.20 -25.62
N GLN A 912 9.60 -33.92 -26.12
CA GLN A 912 8.43 -34.26 -25.33
C GLN A 912 8.70 -35.43 -24.37
N PRO A 913 8.06 -35.44 -23.18
CA PRO A 913 6.97 -34.54 -22.78
C PRO A 913 7.41 -33.27 -22.04
N TYR A 914 6.81 -32.12 -22.40
CA TYR A 914 7.17 -30.79 -21.87
C TYR A 914 6.99 -30.65 -20.35
N TYR A 915 6.11 -31.44 -19.72
CA TYR A 915 5.94 -31.42 -18.27
C TYR A 915 7.15 -31.96 -17.49
N GLN A 916 8.09 -32.64 -18.16
CA GLN A 916 9.35 -33.08 -17.55
C GLN A 916 10.43 -31.99 -17.58
N LEU A 917 10.21 -30.87 -18.28
CA LEU A 917 11.15 -29.77 -18.39
C LEU A 917 11.05 -28.84 -17.17
N LEU A 918 12.15 -28.69 -16.44
CA LEU A 918 12.21 -27.95 -15.17
C LEU A 918 12.78 -26.53 -15.30
N GLY A 919 13.53 -26.25 -16.37
CA GLY A 919 14.04 -24.91 -16.67
C GLY A 919 15.21 -24.91 -17.66
N PHE A 920 15.91 -23.77 -17.74
CA PHE A 920 16.97 -23.54 -18.71
C PHE A 920 18.23 -22.98 -18.05
N CYS A 921 19.38 -23.60 -18.31
CA CYS A 921 20.69 -23.02 -18.01
C CYS A 921 21.29 -22.37 -19.25
N PHE A 922 21.93 -21.23 -19.07
CA PHE A 922 22.48 -20.42 -20.16
C PHE A 922 23.99 -20.32 -20.02
N CYS A 923 24.69 -20.38 -21.16
CA CYS A 923 26.12 -20.16 -21.21
C CYS A 923 26.50 -19.33 -22.45
N CYS A 924 27.48 -18.44 -22.32
CA CYS A 924 28.10 -17.80 -23.48
C CYS A 924 29.61 -17.55 -23.28
N VAL A 925 30.32 -17.50 -24.39
CA VAL A 925 31.76 -17.19 -24.47
C VAL A 925 31.92 -15.82 -25.09
N LEU A 926 32.49 -14.90 -24.34
CA LEU A 926 32.77 -13.54 -24.78
C LEU A 926 34.24 -13.39 -25.19
N SER A 927 34.48 -12.62 -26.25
CA SER A 927 35.83 -12.33 -26.73
C SER A 927 36.60 -11.37 -25.81
N GLN A 928 37.93 -11.36 -25.95
CA GLN A 928 38.81 -10.30 -25.43
C GLN A 928 38.30 -8.90 -25.83
N GLU A 929 38.55 -7.88 -24.98
CA GLU A 929 38.18 -6.45 -25.10
C GLU A 929 36.92 -5.92 -24.37
N PHE A 930 36.36 -6.67 -23.43
CA PHE A 930 35.17 -6.26 -22.65
C PHE A 930 35.49 -5.38 -21.43
N SER A 931 34.60 -4.47 -21.01
CA SER A 931 34.61 -3.83 -19.66
C SER A 931 33.43 -4.32 -18.81
N ASP A 932 33.59 -4.43 -17.49
CA ASP A 932 32.58 -4.97 -16.55
C ASP A 932 31.23 -4.21 -16.51
N ASP A 933 31.03 -3.18 -17.35
CA ASP A 933 29.84 -2.32 -17.41
C ASP A 933 28.72 -2.83 -18.34
N HIS A 934 28.89 -3.99 -19.00
CA HIS A 934 27.89 -4.52 -19.91
C HIS A 934 27.04 -5.60 -19.25
N SER A 935 25.72 -5.50 -19.37
CA SER A 935 24.80 -6.60 -19.05
C SER A 935 24.65 -7.51 -20.26
N ILE A 936 24.75 -8.83 -20.07
CA ILE A 936 24.39 -9.80 -21.11
C ILE A 936 22.90 -10.10 -20.98
N LEU A 937 22.17 -9.93 -22.07
CA LEU A 937 20.76 -10.23 -22.18
C LEU A 937 20.58 -11.47 -23.05
N CYS A 938 19.76 -12.40 -22.60
CA CYS A 938 19.23 -13.49 -23.41
C CYS A 938 17.77 -13.18 -23.77
N GLU A 939 17.46 -13.16 -25.06
CA GLU A 939 16.11 -13.08 -25.61
C GLU A 939 15.77 -14.43 -26.25
N TYR A 940 14.51 -14.86 -26.19
CA TYR A 940 14.04 -16.08 -26.88
C TYR A 940 12.89 -15.77 -27.84
N ASP A 941 12.79 -16.60 -28.87
CA ASP A 941 11.80 -16.55 -29.95
C ASP A 941 11.22 -17.97 -30.09
N LEU A 942 9.89 -18.07 -29.97
CA LEU A 942 9.13 -19.33 -30.06
C LEU A 942 8.79 -19.70 -31.52
N GLY A 943 9.33 -18.96 -32.49
CA GLY A 943 9.04 -19.12 -33.92
C GLY A 943 7.93 -18.18 -34.43
N ASP A 944 7.44 -17.27 -33.59
CA ASP A 944 6.43 -16.25 -33.93
C ASP A 944 7.06 -14.93 -34.41
N GLY A 945 8.39 -14.81 -34.33
CA GLY A 945 9.13 -13.60 -34.67
C GLY A 945 9.06 -12.51 -33.60
N VAL A 946 8.46 -12.80 -32.44
CA VAL A 946 8.43 -11.91 -31.28
C VAL A 946 9.59 -12.27 -30.36
N LYS A 947 10.28 -11.25 -29.85
CA LYS A 947 11.40 -11.42 -28.92
C LYS A 947 10.92 -11.26 -27.48
N TYR A 948 11.04 -12.31 -26.70
CA TYR A 948 10.71 -12.32 -25.28
C TYR A 948 11.99 -12.27 -24.42
N PRO A 949 11.97 -11.61 -23.25
CA PRO A 949 13.13 -11.54 -22.36
C PRO A 949 13.36 -12.86 -21.62
N GLY A 950 14.42 -13.60 -21.96
CA GLY A 950 14.75 -14.92 -21.40
C GLY A 950 15.67 -14.92 -20.18
N GLY A 951 16.38 -13.83 -19.92
CA GLY A 951 17.23 -13.68 -18.74
C GLY A 951 18.33 -12.64 -18.92
N SER A 952 19.04 -12.33 -17.85
CA SER A 952 20.22 -11.47 -17.92
C SER A 952 21.31 -11.92 -16.96
N PHE A 953 22.55 -11.67 -17.36
CA PHE A 953 23.74 -11.83 -16.55
C PHE A 953 24.41 -10.46 -16.38
N MET A 954 24.69 -10.08 -15.14
CA MET A 954 25.47 -8.89 -14.83
C MET A 954 26.83 -9.35 -14.28
N PRO A 955 27.93 -9.11 -15.00
CA PRO A 955 29.27 -9.38 -14.48
C PRO A 955 29.51 -8.59 -13.20
N PHE A 956 30.06 -9.24 -12.18
CA PHE A 956 30.52 -8.56 -10.96
C PHE A 956 32.02 -8.33 -11.09
N GLY A 957 32.43 -7.09 -11.38
CA GLY A 957 33.84 -6.71 -11.59
C GLY A 957 34.05 -5.21 -11.51
N VAL A 958 35.29 -4.78 -11.25
CA VAL A 958 35.65 -3.36 -11.08
C VAL A 958 36.32 -2.88 -12.37
N GLY A 959 35.51 -2.48 -13.36
CA GLY A 959 35.85 -1.54 -14.43
C GLY A 959 37.15 -1.79 -15.22
N LYS A 960 37.64 -3.03 -15.32
CA LYS A 960 38.88 -3.36 -16.06
C LYS A 960 38.61 -4.16 -17.32
N ARG A 961 39.44 -3.93 -18.35
CA ARG A 961 39.34 -4.64 -19.64
C ARG A 961 39.72 -6.11 -19.52
N TRP A 962 38.94 -7.00 -20.11
CA TRP A 962 39.25 -8.43 -20.16
C TRP A 962 40.37 -8.72 -21.16
N ILE A 963 41.37 -9.51 -20.71
CA ILE A 963 42.59 -9.83 -21.45
C ILE A 963 42.52 -11.26 -22.05
N SER A 964 41.48 -12.04 -21.72
CA SER A 964 41.22 -13.37 -22.28
C SER A 964 39.72 -13.57 -22.54
N ASP A 965 39.39 -14.59 -23.32
CA ASP A 965 38.00 -15.03 -23.49
C ASP A 965 37.40 -15.46 -22.13
N ARG A 966 36.09 -15.28 -21.98
CA ARG A 966 35.35 -15.57 -20.75
C ARG A 966 34.19 -16.49 -21.01
N VAL A 967 34.00 -17.47 -20.12
CA VAL A 967 32.81 -18.31 -20.05
C VAL A 967 31.90 -17.72 -18.97
N LEU A 968 30.68 -17.37 -19.36
CA LEU A 968 29.61 -16.94 -18.47
C LEU A 968 28.57 -18.05 -18.41
N LEU A 969 28.25 -18.52 -17.21
CA LEU A 969 27.25 -19.56 -16.95
C LEU A 969 26.23 -18.99 -15.97
N TRP A 970 24.94 -19.07 -16.29
CA TRP A 970 23.92 -18.64 -15.35
C TRP A 970 22.61 -19.41 -15.43
N PHE A 971 21.89 -19.35 -14.31
CA PHE A 971 20.57 -19.91 -14.13
C PHE A 971 19.70 -18.92 -13.36
N ASN A 972 18.51 -18.64 -13.88
CA ASN A 972 17.51 -17.80 -13.23
C ASN A 972 16.17 -18.53 -13.22
N LEU A 973 15.70 -18.84 -12.01
CA LEU A 973 14.50 -19.63 -11.80
C LEU A 973 13.22 -18.90 -12.26
N LEU A 974 13.07 -17.62 -11.89
CA LEU A 974 11.89 -16.81 -12.27
C LEU A 974 11.79 -16.60 -13.77
N LYS A 975 12.93 -16.47 -14.46
CA LYS A 975 12.95 -16.33 -15.91
C LYS A 975 12.70 -17.67 -16.60
N SER A 976 13.26 -18.76 -16.07
CA SER A 976 12.96 -20.12 -16.54
C SER A 976 11.47 -20.46 -16.43
N THR A 977 10.81 -20.15 -15.31
CA THR A 977 9.36 -20.41 -15.15
C THR A 977 8.50 -19.57 -16.09
N ARG A 978 8.91 -18.35 -16.44
CA ARG A 978 8.25 -17.55 -17.48
C ARG A 978 8.40 -18.18 -18.86
N ILE A 979 9.61 -18.59 -19.23
CA ILE A 979 9.85 -19.29 -20.51
C ILE A 979 8.97 -20.55 -20.59
N LEU A 980 8.92 -21.38 -19.53
CA LEU A 980 8.06 -22.57 -19.47
C LEU A 980 6.58 -22.23 -19.65
N ARG A 981 6.06 -21.23 -18.94
CA ARG A 981 4.67 -20.77 -19.08
C ARG A 981 4.35 -20.26 -20.48
N ASP A 982 5.29 -19.58 -21.12
CA ASP A 982 5.09 -19.07 -22.47
C ASP A 982 5.15 -20.20 -23.50
N ILE A 983 5.98 -21.23 -23.29
CA ILE A 983 5.96 -22.48 -24.08
C ILE A 983 4.59 -23.16 -23.91
N GLU A 984 4.09 -23.34 -22.69
CA GLU A 984 2.77 -23.95 -22.42
C GLU A 984 1.62 -23.20 -23.09
N LYS A 985 1.64 -21.86 -23.04
CA LYS A 985 0.65 -21.01 -23.71
C LYS A 985 0.73 -21.11 -25.23
N TYR A 986 1.94 -21.21 -25.76
CA TYR A 986 2.19 -21.23 -27.20
C TYR A 986 1.86 -22.60 -27.81
N THR A 987 2.09 -23.70 -27.08
CA THR A 987 1.82 -25.05 -27.56
C THR A 987 0.34 -25.46 -27.48
N GLY A 988 -0.46 -24.79 -26.64
CA GLY A 988 -1.92 -24.95 -26.59
C GLY A 988 -2.39 -26.31 -26.08
N SER A 989 -3.51 -26.33 -25.35
CA SER A 989 -4.20 -27.55 -24.94
C SER A 989 -4.94 -28.21 -26.11
N ASP A 990 -4.21 -28.61 -27.16
CA ASP A 990 -4.79 -29.38 -28.26
C ASP A 990 -4.67 -30.87 -27.96
N ASP A 991 -5.80 -31.48 -27.62
CA ASP A 991 -6.04 -32.91 -27.37
C ASP A 991 -5.89 -33.78 -28.64
N HIS A 992 -5.10 -33.31 -29.62
CA HIS A 992 -4.91 -33.93 -30.93
C HIS A 992 -3.43 -33.98 -31.32
N GLY A 993 -2.68 -34.87 -30.65
CA GLY A 993 -1.81 -35.87 -31.28
C GLY A 993 -0.84 -35.51 -32.42
N THR A 994 -0.46 -34.25 -32.65
CA THR A 994 0.64 -33.91 -33.57
C THR A 994 1.96 -33.76 -32.82
N THR A 995 2.79 -34.79 -32.96
CA THR A 995 4.13 -34.99 -32.42
C THR A 995 5.18 -34.10 -33.10
N CYS A 996 5.22 -32.81 -32.79
CA CYS A 996 6.33 -31.95 -33.24
C CYS A 996 7.11 -31.41 -32.04
N ASN A 997 8.42 -31.66 -32.03
CA ASN A 997 9.35 -31.04 -31.08
C ASN A 997 9.31 -29.52 -31.31
N GLN A 998 9.18 -28.74 -30.23
CA GLN A 998 9.19 -27.29 -30.32
C GLN A 998 10.64 -26.81 -30.43
N THR A 999 10.94 -26.00 -31.45
CA THR A 999 12.22 -25.29 -31.56
C THR A 999 12.11 -23.91 -30.91
N ILE A 1000 13.11 -23.56 -30.11
CA ILE A 1000 13.21 -22.25 -29.46
C ILE A 1000 14.56 -21.65 -29.82
N THR A 1001 14.57 -20.43 -30.34
CA THR A 1001 15.81 -19.73 -30.66
C THR A 1001 16.14 -18.74 -29.58
N PHE A 1002 17.29 -18.93 -28.92
CA PHE A 1002 17.85 -18.02 -27.94
C PHE A 1002 18.89 -17.13 -28.60
N ARG A 1003 18.84 -15.82 -28.34
CA ARG A 1003 19.79 -14.82 -28.82
C ARG A 1003 20.39 -14.07 -27.65
N PHE A 1004 21.69 -14.00 -27.63
CA PHE A 1004 22.47 -13.32 -26.62
C PHE A 1004 22.96 -11.98 -27.16
N SER A 1005 22.92 -10.95 -26.34
CA SER A 1005 23.44 -9.63 -26.68
C SER A 1005 24.06 -8.97 -25.45
N ALA A 1006 25.07 -8.14 -25.64
CA ALA A 1006 25.61 -7.30 -24.59
C ALA A 1006 25.00 -5.89 -24.72
N LYS A 1007 24.63 -5.26 -23.60
CA LYS A 1007 24.13 -3.88 -23.55
C LYS A 1007 24.89 -3.06 -22.52
N THR A 1008 25.29 -1.83 -22.87
CA THR A 1008 25.94 -0.86 -21.99
C THR A 1008 25.00 0.29 -21.60
N TYR A 1009 25.27 0.90 -20.44
CA TYR A 1009 24.61 2.15 -20.01
C TYR A 1009 25.35 3.42 -20.43
N LEU A 1010 26.57 3.28 -20.97
CA LEU A 1010 27.41 4.37 -21.43
C LEU A 1010 27.38 4.42 -22.96
N PHE A 1011 26.88 5.54 -23.50
CA PHE A 1011 26.91 5.80 -24.93
C PHE A 1011 28.38 5.92 -25.38
N GLU A 1012 28.76 5.18 -26.43
CA GLU A 1012 30.05 5.22 -27.16
C GLU A 1012 31.10 4.10 -26.87
N GLN A 1013 30.69 2.84 -26.71
CA GLN A 1013 31.59 1.68 -26.96
C GLN A 1013 30.95 0.69 -27.96
N GLU A 1014 31.77 0.02 -28.77
CA GLU A 1014 31.32 -1.06 -29.67
C GLU A 1014 30.87 -2.28 -28.86
N ASP A 1015 29.75 -2.91 -29.28
CA ASP A 1015 29.20 -4.08 -28.60
C ASP A 1015 30.17 -5.29 -28.70
N PRO A 1016 30.48 -5.98 -27.59
CA PRO A 1016 31.44 -7.08 -27.58
C PRO A 1016 30.94 -8.32 -28.34
N VAL A 1017 31.88 -9.06 -28.94
CA VAL A 1017 31.58 -10.24 -29.77
C VAL A 1017 31.37 -11.49 -28.90
N ILE A 1018 30.20 -12.11 -29.05
CA ILE A 1018 29.92 -13.45 -28.49
C ILE A 1018 30.45 -14.49 -29.46
N LYS A 1019 31.45 -15.25 -29.04
CA LYS A 1019 32.14 -16.28 -29.85
C LYS A 1019 31.38 -17.59 -29.91
N GLU A 1020 30.80 -17.99 -28.79
CA GLU A 1020 30.05 -19.23 -28.66
C GLU A 1020 28.91 -19.00 -27.66
N CYS A 1021 27.78 -19.66 -27.84
CA CYS A 1021 26.72 -19.69 -26.85
C CYS A 1021 26.09 -21.07 -26.76
N GLY A 1022 25.48 -21.36 -25.61
CA GLY A 1022 24.81 -22.61 -25.33
C GLY A 1022 23.63 -22.43 -24.39
N VAL A 1023 22.62 -23.24 -24.59
CA VAL A 1023 21.47 -23.34 -23.68
C VAL A 1023 21.28 -24.81 -23.36
N PHE A 1024 21.08 -25.12 -22.08
CA PHE A 1024 20.86 -26.46 -21.59
C PHE A 1024 19.46 -26.56 -20.96
N PRO A 1025 18.47 -27.18 -21.64
CA PRO A 1025 17.18 -27.51 -21.06
C PRO A 1025 17.37 -28.61 -20.02
N ILE A 1026 16.86 -28.38 -18.81
CA ILE A 1026 17.05 -29.32 -17.70
C ILE A 1026 15.77 -30.11 -17.51
N TYR A 1027 15.84 -31.42 -17.72
CA TYR A 1027 14.71 -32.32 -17.50
C TYR A 1027 14.78 -32.98 -16.12
N ALA A 1028 13.63 -33.44 -15.64
CA ALA A 1028 13.50 -34.24 -14.43
C ALA A 1028 14.44 -35.46 -14.39
N SER A 1029 14.64 -36.11 -15.54
CA SER A 1029 15.55 -37.25 -15.70
C SER A 1029 17.01 -36.87 -15.46
N ASP A 1030 17.44 -35.67 -15.87
CA ASP A 1030 18.81 -35.19 -15.65
C ASP A 1030 19.08 -34.96 -14.15
N VAL A 1031 18.07 -34.47 -13.41
CA VAL A 1031 18.13 -34.32 -11.94
C VAL A 1031 18.21 -35.67 -11.23
N LEU A 1032 17.42 -36.66 -11.68
CA LEU A 1032 17.43 -38.00 -11.12
C LEU A 1032 18.74 -38.75 -11.39
N ASP A 1033 19.30 -38.62 -12.60
CA ASP A 1033 20.61 -39.18 -12.94
C ASP A 1033 21.73 -38.56 -12.08
N LEU A 1034 21.62 -37.28 -11.70
CA LEU A 1034 22.55 -36.63 -10.77
C LEU A 1034 22.42 -37.17 -9.34
N ILE A 1035 21.18 -37.31 -8.84
CA ILE A 1035 20.91 -37.89 -7.51
C ILE A 1035 21.48 -39.30 -7.39
N ALA A 1036 21.29 -40.13 -8.43
CA ALA A 1036 21.80 -41.50 -8.48
C ALA A 1036 23.34 -41.59 -8.59
N ARG A 1037 24.00 -40.57 -9.15
CA ARG A 1037 25.48 -40.50 -9.26
C ARG A 1037 26.15 -40.05 -7.98
N LEU A 1038 25.50 -39.20 -7.19
CA LEU A 1038 26.12 -38.53 -6.05
C LEU A 1038 25.94 -39.27 -4.71
N GLU A 1039 25.28 -40.44 -4.68
CA GLU A 1039 25.01 -41.23 -3.46
C GLU A 1039 24.57 -40.35 -2.26
N LEU A 1040 23.76 -39.32 -2.54
CA LEU A 1040 23.46 -38.25 -1.58
C LEU A 1040 22.64 -38.77 -0.40
N GLU A 1041 23.26 -38.87 0.78
CA GLU A 1041 22.53 -38.78 2.04
C GLU A 1041 21.96 -37.36 2.18
N PHE A 1042 20.72 -37.16 1.75
CA PHE A 1042 20.03 -35.89 1.95
C PHE A 1042 19.88 -35.60 3.44
N ASP A 1043 20.54 -34.58 3.96
CA ASP A 1043 20.23 -33.96 5.26
C ASP A 1043 19.15 -32.87 5.10
N LEU A 1044 18.11 -33.17 4.29
CA LEU A 1044 16.93 -32.32 4.17
C LEU A 1044 16.05 -32.52 5.41
N ASN A 1045 15.55 -31.40 5.96
CA ASN A 1045 14.46 -31.41 6.95
C ASN A 1045 13.36 -32.40 6.51
N PRO A 1046 12.84 -33.28 7.40
CA PRO A 1046 11.86 -34.32 7.08
C PRO A 1046 10.68 -33.83 6.23
N HIS A 1047 10.22 -32.59 6.43
CA HIS A 1047 9.15 -31.99 5.62
C HIS A 1047 9.53 -31.79 4.15
N HIS A 1048 10.78 -31.42 3.84
CA HIS A 1048 11.26 -31.31 2.47
C HIS A 1048 11.52 -32.68 1.83
N LYS A 1049 11.95 -33.68 2.61
CA LYS A 1049 12.03 -35.08 2.13
C LYS A 1049 10.67 -35.56 1.66
N SER A 1050 9.63 -35.40 2.49
CA SER A 1050 8.25 -35.77 2.15
C SER A 1050 7.75 -35.05 0.89
N ALA A 1051 8.02 -33.76 0.73
CA ALA A 1051 7.63 -32.98 -0.44
C ALA A 1051 8.34 -33.42 -1.74
N VAL A 1052 9.65 -33.68 -1.67
CA VAL A 1052 10.44 -34.21 -2.81
C VAL A 1052 9.90 -35.58 -3.24
N TRP A 1053 9.62 -36.48 -2.29
CA TRP A 1053 9.01 -37.79 -2.59
C TRP A 1053 7.58 -37.69 -3.11
N LYS A 1054 6.81 -36.68 -2.71
CA LYS A 1054 5.45 -36.43 -3.19
C LYS A 1054 5.44 -35.94 -4.65
N VAL A 1055 6.35 -35.03 -5.01
CA VAL A 1055 6.53 -34.54 -6.38
C VAL A 1055 7.05 -35.65 -7.31
N LEU A 1056 7.95 -36.50 -6.80
CA LEU A 1056 8.44 -37.68 -7.53
C LEU A 1056 7.40 -38.81 -7.60
N GLY A 1057 6.43 -38.86 -6.68
CA GLY A 1057 5.38 -39.87 -6.60
C GLY A 1057 4.25 -39.70 -7.63
N ASP A 1058 4.06 -38.50 -8.16
CA ASP A 1058 3.13 -38.22 -9.28
C ASP A 1058 3.72 -38.64 -10.65
N TRP A 1059 4.98 -39.09 -10.70
CA TRP A 1059 5.64 -39.59 -11.90
C TRP A 1059 5.71 -41.11 -11.86
N ASP A 1060 5.33 -41.78 -12.95
CA ASP A 1060 5.17 -43.24 -13.06
C ASP A 1060 6.35 -44.03 -12.44
N LEU A 1061 6.14 -44.43 -11.18
CA LEU A 1061 7.13 -45.02 -10.28
C LEU A 1061 7.59 -46.40 -10.76
N ASP A 1062 6.77 -47.12 -11.53
CA ASP A 1062 7.07 -48.48 -11.99
C ASP A 1062 7.97 -48.47 -13.23
N ALA A 1063 7.78 -47.52 -14.13
CA ALA A 1063 8.71 -47.27 -15.23
C ALA A 1063 10.07 -46.77 -14.70
N LEU A 1064 10.07 -45.96 -13.65
CA LEU A 1064 11.27 -45.40 -13.03
C LEU A 1064 12.05 -46.45 -12.23
N LYS A 1065 11.37 -47.24 -11.38
CA LYS A 1065 11.96 -48.40 -10.69
C LYS A 1065 12.55 -49.38 -11.69
N SER A 1066 11.85 -49.67 -12.78
CA SER A 1066 12.34 -50.59 -13.82
C SER A 1066 13.62 -50.07 -14.50
N ARG A 1067 13.70 -48.76 -14.81
CA ARG A 1067 14.91 -48.14 -15.38
C ARG A 1067 16.07 -48.01 -14.38
N LEU A 1068 15.79 -47.71 -13.11
CA LEU A 1068 16.82 -47.68 -12.06
C LEU A 1068 17.35 -49.09 -11.79
N ILE A 1069 16.47 -50.09 -11.68
CA ILE A 1069 16.85 -51.50 -11.54
C ILE A 1069 17.63 -51.96 -12.78
N GLN A 1070 17.26 -51.52 -13.99
CA GLN A 1070 17.98 -51.85 -15.21
C GLN A 1070 19.38 -51.21 -15.26
N LYS A 1071 19.54 -49.93 -14.89
CA LYS A 1071 20.85 -49.27 -14.79
C LYS A 1071 21.72 -49.82 -13.65
N ILE A 1072 21.11 -50.19 -12.52
CA ILE A 1072 21.79 -50.87 -11.40
C ILE A 1072 22.23 -52.27 -11.85
N LYS A 1073 21.39 -53.00 -12.59
CA LYS A 1073 21.74 -54.29 -13.22
C LYS A 1073 22.86 -54.15 -14.26
N GLU A 1074 22.80 -53.13 -15.11
CA GLU A 1074 23.86 -52.84 -16.10
C GLU A 1074 25.21 -52.49 -15.43
N LYS A 1075 25.20 -51.81 -14.28
CA LYS A 1075 26.41 -51.59 -13.47
C LYS A 1075 26.87 -52.84 -12.69
N SER A 1076 25.94 -53.71 -12.29
CA SER A 1076 26.28 -54.97 -11.60
C SER A 1076 26.69 -56.11 -12.54
N ILE A 1077 26.53 -55.95 -13.86
CA ILE A 1077 27.08 -56.85 -14.89
C ILE A 1077 28.63 -56.73 -15.03
N CYS A 1078 29.27 -55.77 -14.35
CA CYS A 1078 30.74 -55.71 -14.27
C CYS A 1078 31.39 -56.56 -13.17
N PHE A 1079 30.67 -57.44 -12.48
CA PHE A 1079 31.28 -58.44 -11.60
C PHE A 1079 30.71 -59.84 -11.84
N GLN A 1080 31.26 -60.55 -12.82
CA GLN A 1080 31.47 -61.99 -12.67
C GLN A 1080 32.83 -62.39 -13.24
N SER A 1081 33.77 -62.68 -12.34
CA SER A 1081 34.74 -63.75 -12.55
C SER A 1081 34.47 -64.84 -11.52
N ASP A 1082 33.95 -65.95 -12.03
CA ASP A 1082 34.06 -67.34 -11.59
C ASP A 1082 33.87 -67.77 -10.12
N SER A 1083 32.89 -68.68 -10.02
CA SER A 1083 32.86 -69.91 -9.21
C SER A 1083 31.98 -69.91 -7.95
N ILE A 1084 30.85 -70.65 -8.04
CA ILE A 1084 30.52 -71.86 -7.26
C ILE A 1084 29.02 -72.18 -7.46
N TRP A 1085 28.78 -73.26 -8.21
CA TRP A 1085 27.73 -74.29 -8.14
C TRP A 1085 26.36 -74.01 -7.49
N ASP A 1086 25.35 -74.28 -8.32
CA ASP A 1086 24.15 -75.12 -8.10
C ASP A 1086 23.00 -74.74 -7.15
N SER A 1087 21.81 -74.80 -7.78
CA SER A 1087 20.51 -75.30 -7.32
C SER A 1087 19.84 -74.67 -6.09
N GLU A 1088 18.74 -73.94 -6.31
CA GLU A 1088 17.36 -74.44 -6.15
C GLU A 1088 16.38 -73.29 -6.46
N GLU A 1089 15.31 -73.62 -7.19
CA GLU A 1089 14.15 -72.74 -7.40
C GLU A 1089 13.46 -72.45 -6.06
N VAL A 1090 13.17 -71.18 -5.78
CA VAL A 1090 12.11 -70.82 -4.82
C VAL A 1090 11.09 -69.95 -5.53
N SER A 1091 9.85 -70.44 -5.51
CA SER A 1091 8.65 -69.92 -6.15
C SER A 1091 8.08 -68.69 -5.43
N TRP A 1092 7.55 -67.75 -6.23
CA TRP A 1092 6.90 -66.50 -5.84
C TRP A 1092 5.45 -66.69 -5.34
N SER A 1093 5.25 -67.48 -4.28
CA SER A 1093 3.91 -67.71 -3.71
C SER A 1093 3.72 -67.20 -2.28
N ASP A 1094 4.72 -66.57 -1.65
CA ASP A 1094 4.68 -66.27 -0.21
C ASP A 1094 4.66 -64.76 0.14
N LEU A 1095 4.33 -63.87 -0.81
CA LEU A 1095 4.31 -62.41 -0.55
C LEU A 1095 3.03 -61.70 -1.03
N GLU A 1096 1.88 -62.35 -0.85
CA GLU A 1096 0.58 -61.67 -0.77
C GLU A 1096 -0.14 -62.09 0.51
N GLU A 1097 0.23 -61.49 1.65
CA GLU A 1097 -0.65 -61.38 2.82
C GLU A 1097 -0.02 -60.42 3.85
N ALA A 1098 -0.44 -59.15 3.85
CA ALA A 1098 -0.63 -58.33 5.07
C ALA A 1098 -1.14 -56.93 4.70
N SER A 1099 -2.46 -56.78 4.81
CA SER A 1099 -3.21 -55.53 4.84
C SER A 1099 -2.90 -54.69 6.10
N TRP A 1100 -2.85 -53.37 5.92
CA TRP A 1100 -3.42 -52.31 6.77
C TRP A 1100 -3.39 -52.50 8.31
N SER A 1101 -2.61 -51.67 9.00
CA SER A 1101 -3.01 -51.11 10.30
C SER A 1101 -2.32 -49.76 10.56
N ASP A 1102 -3.14 -48.72 10.73
CA ASP A 1102 -2.81 -47.45 11.38
C ASP A 1102 -2.24 -47.64 12.80
N SER A 1103 -1.20 -46.87 13.15
CA SER A 1103 -0.92 -46.30 14.49
C SER A 1103 0.46 -45.61 14.43
N GLU A 1104 0.52 -44.27 14.45
CA GLU A 1104 0.89 -43.44 15.63
C GLU A 1104 2.36 -43.50 16.08
N GLU A 1105 2.93 -42.29 16.18
CA GLU A 1105 4.08 -41.81 16.98
C GLU A 1105 5.54 -41.90 16.47
N GLU A 1106 6.15 -40.69 16.56
CA GLU A 1106 7.56 -40.21 16.46
C GLU A 1106 8.26 -40.10 15.08
#